data_AF-K0K763-F1
#
_entry.id   AF-K0K763-F1
#
_cell.length_a   1.000
_cell.length_b   1.000
_cell.length_c   1.000
_cell.angle_alpha   90.00
_cell.angle_beta   90.00
_cell.angle_gamma   90.00
#
_symmetry.space_group_name_H-M   'P 1'
#
loop_
_entity.id
_entity.type
_entity.pdbx_description
1 polymer ?
#
loop_
_entity_poly.entity_id
_entity_poly.type
_entity_poly.pdbx_seq_one_letter_code
_entity_poly.pdbx_strand_id
1 'polypeptide(L)'
;MESTARTVFRPASARTIELIAEHNRRQRCTFMMASNYVNPAAAGLGYLLDQLVPAGPAGPRVSYLLSSGLEALSAAIKLARHAAVAAGRDDGGWVLLVDRHERYQEFMDPLGAGVEQALIPHVVSAPSAADATARFPGAPWAAVIVIRYEDTDLAEPALADLADACRRRGGVVALCCTELDLSTPDLFENPLAADVVVHGEGLVDRQVPFGSITMSPAAHGVWRNHVDCFAHTSTYGGNTLCAGVALDALDRAGLVTPPRRAVLDRIDSDRAVAGEYWTRHVNPNIGEMAKVFNLDVDVRTASGGRFTTGDGRDVIDCAGGFGSNLRGHNPPDLVPDVLDVHDPGHDYLPDLERKLAELTGLDRAFPSVSGAVANHAAVTLAALARPDRRTVVTFTGNYGGKTLFSLNLSKHGPQRTESVADAFRPYYAELVYVDPFADDAVEQLTRHLRGGDVAVVWFEYVQGATCRPLPEPLLAAIDRHRDEHGYLVAVDEVLTGGWRTGRDYLAHQGVMRTADIVTLGKTISDMTVPAAAVVVSEDVYSRAVAAAPAHVERLRSGFRHNLGVHISLHALESVDHPELRAERQAAYAELRSELDGLFASSKVFGPVAGSGAHLKLTMHDRFPHGGTLGTLLTLALSDLVHQRCQVYAPLLAIRHRVAADPADLRELVSRLARGTSGITPLTVYKHLAGCLLGSKFAPLGRLLKGRAARTRVS
;
A
#
# COMPACT_ATOMS: atom_id res chain seq x y z
N MET A 1 -28.89 -20.27 -5.97
CA MET A 1 -28.82 -20.93 -4.65
C MET A 1 -27.65 -20.31 -3.91
N GLU A 2 -27.97 -19.59 -2.83
CA GLU A 2 -27.06 -18.92 -1.86
C GLU A 2 -25.87 -18.12 -2.41
N SER A 3 -26.15 -16.91 -2.91
CA SER A 3 -25.15 -15.84 -2.99
C SER A 3 -25.51 -14.73 -2.01
N THR A 4 -25.64 -15.07 -0.72
CA THR A 4 -25.44 -14.06 0.32
C THR A 4 -23.95 -13.74 0.26
N ALA A 5 -23.58 -12.55 -0.21
CA ALA A 5 -22.18 -12.20 -0.39
C ALA A 5 -21.44 -12.40 0.95
N ARG A 6 -20.62 -13.45 1.00
CA ARG A 6 -19.81 -13.78 2.16
C ARG A 6 -18.50 -13.02 2.05
N THR A 7 -18.08 -12.45 3.18
CA THR A 7 -16.72 -11.95 3.34
C THR A 7 -15.71 -13.04 2.99
N VAL A 8 -14.56 -12.65 2.45
CA VAL A 8 -13.42 -13.55 2.23
C VAL A 8 -12.80 -14.02 3.55
N PHE A 9 -13.14 -13.37 4.66
CA PHE A 9 -12.59 -13.63 5.98
C PHE A 9 -13.44 -14.61 6.80
N ARG A 10 -12.76 -15.50 7.53
CA ARG A 10 -13.33 -16.30 8.62
C ARG A 10 -13.17 -15.52 9.94
N PRO A 11 -14.03 -15.78 10.95
CA PRO A 11 -13.79 -15.25 12.28
C PRO A 11 -12.39 -15.64 12.79
N ALA A 12 -11.72 -14.71 13.46
CA ALA A 12 -10.44 -15.00 14.09
C ALA A 12 -10.64 -16.07 15.17
N SER A 13 -9.86 -17.15 15.09
CA SER A 13 -9.82 -18.20 16.09
C SER A 13 -9.22 -17.69 17.40
N ALA A 14 -9.50 -18.38 18.50
CA ALA A 14 -8.88 -18.10 19.80
C ALA A 14 -7.34 -18.09 19.73
N ARG A 15 -6.74 -18.93 18.87
CA ARG A 15 -5.29 -18.93 18.65
C ARG A 15 -4.80 -17.67 17.97
N THR A 16 -5.49 -17.20 16.92
CA THR A 16 -5.14 -15.94 16.24
C THR A 16 -5.31 -14.75 17.17
N ILE A 17 -6.39 -14.69 17.95
CA ILE A 17 -6.60 -13.64 18.95
C ILE A 17 -5.45 -13.64 19.98
N GLU A 18 -5.08 -14.81 20.51
CA GLU A 18 -3.97 -14.91 21.47
C GLU A 18 -2.62 -14.53 20.85
N LEU A 19 -2.36 -14.83 19.57
CA LEU A 19 -1.15 -14.36 18.88
C LEU A 19 -1.08 -12.84 18.79
N ILE A 20 -2.21 -12.19 18.49
CA ILE A 20 -2.31 -10.72 18.47
C ILE A 20 -2.10 -10.17 19.88
N ALA A 21 -2.73 -10.79 20.89
CA ALA A 21 -2.59 -10.39 22.28
C ALA A 21 -1.15 -10.56 22.80
N GLU A 22 -0.50 -11.68 22.49
CA GLU A 22 0.91 -11.94 22.83
C GLU A 22 1.84 -10.92 22.15
N HIS A 23 1.57 -10.58 20.88
CA HIS A 23 2.32 -9.55 20.16
C HIS A 23 2.23 -8.20 20.87
N ASN A 24 1.02 -7.80 21.28
CA ASN A 24 0.74 -6.56 22.00
C ASN A 24 1.40 -6.55 23.39
N ARG A 25 1.19 -7.59 24.21
CA ARG A 25 1.76 -7.72 25.57
C ARG A 25 3.28 -7.72 25.55
N ARG A 26 3.90 -8.30 24.52
CA ARG A 26 5.37 -8.29 24.30
C ARG A 26 5.88 -7.01 23.65
N GLN A 27 4.99 -6.06 23.35
CA GLN A 27 5.30 -4.79 22.71
C GLN A 27 6.09 -4.96 21.41
N ARG A 28 5.77 -5.98 20.60
CA ARG A 28 6.48 -6.20 19.34
C ARG A 28 6.05 -5.15 18.31
N CYS A 29 6.99 -4.69 17.49
CA CYS A 29 6.67 -3.70 16.46
C CYS A 29 5.86 -4.34 15.33
N THR A 30 4.62 -3.88 15.13
CA THR A 30 3.78 -4.33 14.03
C THR A 30 4.08 -3.58 12.73
N PHE A 31 4.15 -2.25 12.76
CA PHE A 31 4.41 -1.41 11.59
C PHE A 31 5.44 -0.29 11.88
N MET A 32 6.62 -0.35 11.26
CA MET A 32 7.53 0.80 11.11
C MET A 32 7.41 1.40 9.71
N MET A 33 7.43 0.52 8.71
CA MET A 33 6.94 0.69 7.33
C MET A 33 7.02 -0.70 6.70
N ALA A 34 5.90 -1.43 6.56
CA ALA A 34 5.98 -2.89 6.36
C ALA A 34 6.78 -3.31 5.10
N SER A 35 6.76 -2.50 4.04
CA SER A 35 7.56 -2.76 2.82
C SER A 35 9.05 -2.45 2.93
N ASN A 36 9.48 -1.71 3.97
CA ASN A 36 10.86 -1.24 4.17
C ASN A 36 11.42 -1.62 5.56
N TYR A 37 10.63 -2.32 6.37
CA TYR A 37 11.00 -2.75 7.71
C TYR A 37 11.46 -4.20 7.66
N VAL A 38 12.78 -4.38 7.78
CA VAL A 38 13.41 -5.70 7.90
C VAL A 38 13.01 -6.30 9.24
N ASN A 39 12.11 -7.28 9.22
CA ASN A 39 11.64 -7.97 10.41
C ASN A 39 11.73 -9.51 10.26
N PRO A 40 11.96 -10.25 11.38
CA PRO A 40 12.14 -11.69 11.33
C PRO A 40 10.94 -12.46 10.76
N ALA A 41 9.71 -12.03 11.06
CA ALA A 41 8.51 -12.74 10.61
C ALA A 41 8.38 -12.70 9.07
N ALA A 42 8.55 -11.53 8.45
CA ALA A 42 8.56 -11.40 7.00
C ALA A 42 9.73 -12.15 6.35
N ALA A 43 10.92 -12.15 6.97
CA ALA A 43 12.08 -12.89 6.49
C ALA A 43 11.85 -14.40 6.50
N GLY A 44 11.30 -14.92 7.61
CA GLY A 44 10.96 -16.33 7.78
C GLY A 44 9.86 -16.76 6.82
N LEU A 45 8.84 -15.92 6.61
CA LEU A 45 7.78 -16.21 5.65
C LEU A 45 8.30 -16.20 4.21
N GLY A 46 9.13 -15.23 3.84
CA GLY A 46 9.78 -15.20 2.54
C GLY A 46 10.62 -16.45 2.28
N TYR A 47 11.36 -16.92 3.30
CA TYR A 47 12.10 -18.19 3.25
C TYR A 47 11.18 -19.39 3.03
N LEU A 48 10.11 -19.53 3.82
CA LEU A 48 9.19 -20.65 3.66
C LEU A 48 8.52 -20.65 2.29
N LEU A 49 8.09 -19.48 1.79
CA LEU A 49 7.53 -19.36 0.45
C LEU A 49 8.55 -19.76 -0.63
N ASP A 50 9.82 -19.38 -0.50
CA ASP A 50 10.88 -19.86 -1.41
C ASP A 50 11.03 -21.40 -1.38
N GLN A 51 10.90 -22.01 -0.20
CA GLN A 51 11.04 -23.46 -0.02
C GLN A 51 9.80 -24.27 -0.42
N LEU A 52 8.62 -23.67 -0.32
CA LEU A 52 7.33 -24.33 -0.55
C LEU A 52 6.86 -24.10 -1.98
N VAL A 53 6.99 -22.88 -2.49
CA VAL A 53 6.38 -22.43 -3.73
C VAL A 53 7.39 -22.59 -4.89
N PRO A 54 7.21 -23.57 -5.78
CA PRO A 54 8.00 -23.67 -6.99
C PRO A 54 7.55 -22.55 -7.94
N ALA A 55 8.46 -21.68 -8.37
CA ALA A 55 8.21 -20.64 -9.37
C ALA A 55 9.36 -20.65 -10.41
N GLY A 56 9.25 -21.48 -11.45
CA GLY A 56 10.27 -21.64 -12.50
C GLY A 56 11.59 -22.32 -12.06
N PRO A 57 12.52 -22.56 -13.01
CA PRO A 57 13.78 -23.27 -12.76
C PRO A 57 14.79 -22.44 -11.95
N ALA A 58 15.45 -23.10 -10.99
CA ALA A 58 16.67 -22.78 -10.26
C ALA A 58 16.96 -21.32 -9.82
N GLY A 59 17.03 -21.12 -8.49
CA GLY A 59 17.49 -19.89 -7.83
C GLY A 59 16.54 -19.47 -6.70
N PRO A 60 17.00 -18.66 -5.73
CA PRO A 60 16.13 -18.20 -4.66
C PRO A 60 15.06 -17.27 -5.21
N ARG A 61 13.81 -17.53 -4.84
CA ARG A 61 12.64 -16.76 -5.22
C ARG A 61 12.47 -15.57 -4.30
N VAL A 62 11.85 -14.53 -4.86
CA VAL A 62 11.52 -13.31 -4.14
C VAL A 62 10.00 -13.25 -4.00
N SER A 63 9.54 -13.02 -2.77
CA SER A 63 8.13 -12.90 -2.45
C SER A 63 7.83 -11.48 -1.97
N TYR A 64 6.96 -10.78 -2.69
CA TYR A 64 6.35 -9.57 -2.13
C TYR A 64 5.15 -9.98 -1.29
N LEU A 65 5.06 -9.38 -0.10
CA LEU A 65 3.97 -9.61 0.86
C LEU A 65 3.01 -8.43 0.78
N LEU A 66 1.71 -8.71 0.72
CA LEU A 66 0.63 -7.77 0.42
C LEU A 66 -0.53 -7.94 1.42
N SER A 67 -1.55 -7.10 1.29
CA SER A 67 -2.69 -7.07 2.21
C SER A 67 -3.88 -7.91 1.76
N SER A 68 -3.87 -8.41 0.52
CA SER A 68 -4.91 -9.31 0.00
C SER A 68 -4.44 -10.12 -1.20
N GLY A 69 -5.17 -11.21 -1.49
CA GLY A 69 -5.03 -11.96 -2.73
C GLY A 69 -5.31 -11.11 -3.98
N LEU A 70 -6.23 -10.15 -3.88
CA LEU A 70 -6.55 -9.22 -4.98
C LEU A 70 -5.38 -8.29 -5.31
N GLU A 71 -4.71 -7.73 -4.30
CA GLU A 71 -3.48 -6.95 -4.49
C GLU A 71 -2.37 -7.80 -5.11
N ALA A 72 -2.26 -9.06 -4.69
CA ALA A 72 -1.25 -9.99 -5.20
C ALA A 72 -1.49 -10.37 -6.67
N LEU A 73 -2.74 -10.63 -7.07
CA LEU A 73 -3.12 -10.82 -8.48
C LEU A 73 -2.84 -9.54 -9.29
N SER A 74 -3.21 -8.39 -8.75
CA SER A 74 -2.89 -7.10 -9.36
C SER A 74 -1.39 -6.90 -9.55
N ALA A 75 -0.54 -7.38 -8.63
CA ALA A 75 0.90 -7.38 -8.79
C ALA A 75 1.37 -8.26 -9.94
N ALA A 76 0.80 -9.46 -10.10
CA ALA A 76 1.18 -10.40 -11.17
C ALA A 76 0.89 -9.82 -12.56
N ILE A 77 -0.28 -9.21 -12.75
CA ILE A 77 -0.67 -8.55 -14.01
C ILE A 77 0.30 -7.39 -14.33
N LYS A 78 0.62 -6.55 -13.34
CA LYS A 78 1.59 -5.47 -13.52
C LYS A 78 2.99 -5.97 -13.85
N LEU A 79 3.44 -7.05 -13.20
CA LEU A 79 4.74 -7.66 -13.47
C LEU A 79 4.82 -8.11 -14.92
N ALA A 80 3.78 -8.77 -15.42
CA ALA A 80 3.70 -9.23 -16.80
C ALA A 80 3.74 -8.08 -17.81
N ARG A 81 2.92 -7.04 -17.60
CA ARG A 81 2.91 -5.85 -18.46
C ARG A 81 4.26 -5.14 -18.45
N HIS A 82 4.88 -4.99 -17.28
CA HIS A 82 6.19 -4.37 -17.17
C HIS A 82 7.25 -5.20 -17.89
N ALA A 83 7.28 -6.52 -17.67
CA ALA A 83 8.21 -7.41 -18.36
C ALA A 83 8.08 -7.30 -19.89
N ALA A 84 6.84 -7.22 -20.40
CA ALA A 84 6.57 -7.03 -21.81
C ALA A 84 7.12 -5.72 -22.38
N VAL A 85 6.78 -4.60 -21.73
CA VAL A 85 7.21 -3.26 -22.14
C VAL A 85 8.72 -3.13 -22.06
N ALA A 86 9.34 -3.63 -20.99
CA ALA A 86 10.79 -3.63 -20.83
C ALA A 86 11.51 -4.46 -21.90
N ALA A 87 10.88 -5.52 -22.41
CA ALA A 87 11.37 -6.31 -23.53
C ALA A 87 11.10 -5.68 -24.91
N GLY A 88 10.46 -4.50 -24.97
CA GLY A 88 10.09 -3.83 -26.21
C GLY A 88 8.99 -4.53 -26.99
N ARG A 89 8.20 -5.41 -26.35
CA ARG A 89 7.06 -6.06 -26.98
C ARG A 89 5.89 -5.08 -27.03
N ASP A 90 5.27 -4.95 -28.21
CA ASP A 90 3.99 -4.27 -28.34
C ASP A 90 2.85 -5.28 -28.27
N ASP A 91 2.65 -5.79 -27.06
CA ASP A 91 1.64 -6.80 -26.78
C ASP A 91 0.34 -6.18 -26.25
N GLY A 92 0.21 -4.86 -26.37
CA GLY A 92 -0.95 -4.13 -25.88
C GLY A 92 -1.26 -4.34 -24.39
N GLY A 93 -0.43 -5.02 -23.59
CA GLY A 93 -0.73 -5.35 -22.19
C GLY A 93 -1.84 -6.38 -21.97
N TRP A 94 -2.16 -7.22 -22.95
CA TRP A 94 -3.23 -8.24 -22.86
C TRP A 94 -2.92 -9.34 -21.85
N VAL A 95 -3.87 -9.67 -20.97
CA VAL A 95 -3.74 -10.76 -19.99
C VAL A 95 -4.94 -11.69 -20.09
N LEU A 96 -4.66 -12.99 -20.24
CA LEU A 96 -5.67 -14.05 -20.28
C LEU A 96 -5.77 -14.72 -18.92
N LEU A 97 -6.93 -14.63 -18.28
CA LEU A 97 -7.25 -15.38 -17.08
C LEU A 97 -7.96 -16.67 -17.47
N VAL A 98 -7.42 -17.83 -17.10
CA VAL A 98 -8.16 -19.09 -17.13
C VAL A 98 -8.91 -19.18 -15.81
N ASP A 99 -10.17 -18.75 -15.82
CA ASP A 99 -11.02 -18.57 -14.64
C ASP A 99 -12.42 -19.07 -14.94
N ARG A 100 -12.75 -20.26 -14.43
CA ARG A 100 -14.05 -20.92 -14.59
C ARG A 100 -15.22 -20.08 -14.07
N HIS A 101 -15.00 -19.28 -13.02
CA HIS A 101 -16.05 -18.55 -12.33
C HIS A 101 -16.08 -17.06 -12.71
N GLU A 102 -15.16 -16.62 -13.56
CA GLU A 102 -15.00 -15.22 -13.99
C GLU A 102 -14.99 -14.23 -12.83
N ARG A 103 -14.47 -14.67 -11.66
CA ARG A 103 -14.63 -13.98 -10.38
C ARG A 103 -14.01 -12.59 -10.40
N TYR A 104 -12.91 -12.43 -11.12
CA TYR A 104 -12.18 -11.17 -11.19
C TYR A 104 -12.70 -10.25 -12.30
N GLN A 105 -13.57 -10.72 -13.20
CA GLN A 105 -14.00 -9.93 -14.35
C GLN A 105 -14.77 -8.67 -13.91
N GLU A 106 -15.61 -8.78 -12.89
CA GLU A 106 -16.35 -7.65 -12.33
C GLU A 106 -15.42 -6.59 -11.69
N PHE A 107 -14.28 -7.00 -11.13
CA PHE A 107 -13.27 -6.07 -10.62
C PHE A 107 -12.54 -5.33 -11.76
N MET A 108 -12.36 -5.97 -12.91
CA MET A 108 -11.70 -5.35 -14.07
C MET A 108 -12.66 -4.42 -14.83
N ASP A 109 -13.88 -4.89 -15.08
CA ASP A 109 -14.93 -4.23 -15.86
C ASP A 109 -16.25 -4.17 -15.08
N PRO A 110 -16.35 -3.29 -14.06
CA PRO A 110 -17.50 -3.24 -13.16
C PRO A 110 -18.81 -2.81 -13.84
N LEU A 111 -18.74 -2.20 -15.04
CA LEU A 111 -19.88 -1.71 -15.79
C LEU A 111 -20.20 -2.56 -17.03
N GLY A 112 -19.41 -3.60 -17.32
CA GLY A 112 -19.55 -4.35 -18.58
C GLY A 112 -19.31 -3.47 -19.81
N ALA A 113 -18.43 -2.47 -19.71
CA ALA A 113 -18.11 -1.53 -20.79
C ALA A 113 -17.34 -2.19 -21.94
N GLY A 114 -16.81 -3.40 -21.72
CA GLY A 114 -15.97 -4.13 -22.65
C GLY A 114 -14.49 -3.95 -22.36
N VAL A 115 -13.68 -4.91 -22.79
CA VAL A 115 -12.26 -5.06 -22.41
C VAL A 115 -11.38 -3.84 -22.71
N GLU A 116 -11.73 -3.02 -23.71
CA GLU A 116 -11.00 -1.79 -24.07
C GLU A 116 -11.34 -0.62 -23.15
N GLN A 117 -12.57 -0.58 -22.65
CA GLN A 117 -13.17 0.54 -21.91
C GLN A 117 -13.35 0.23 -20.41
N ALA A 118 -12.96 -0.97 -19.99
CA ALA A 118 -12.95 -1.42 -18.60
C ALA A 118 -12.03 -0.53 -17.74
N LEU A 119 -12.30 -0.46 -16.43
CA LEU A 119 -11.41 0.24 -15.49
C LEU A 119 -9.98 -0.32 -15.54
N ILE A 120 -9.86 -1.64 -15.76
CA ILE A 120 -8.60 -2.32 -16.01
C ILE A 120 -8.69 -2.95 -17.41
N PRO A 121 -8.23 -2.24 -18.46
CA PRO A 121 -8.39 -2.72 -19.83
C PRO A 121 -7.55 -3.96 -20.11
N HIS A 122 -7.89 -4.69 -21.17
CA HIS A 122 -7.15 -5.83 -21.72
C HIS A 122 -6.90 -6.99 -20.75
N VAL A 123 -7.81 -7.20 -19.80
CA VAL A 123 -7.85 -8.43 -18.98
C VAL A 123 -9.10 -9.22 -19.38
N VAL A 124 -8.89 -10.45 -19.85
CA VAL A 124 -9.96 -11.29 -20.42
C VAL A 124 -10.01 -12.61 -19.66
N SER A 125 -11.19 -12.98 -19.17
CA SER A 125 -11.44 -14.30 -18.61
C SER A 125 -11.88 -15.31 -19.68
N ALA A 126 -11.39 -16.54 -19.54
CA ALA A 126 -11.78 -17.73 -20.28
C ALA A 126 -12.17 -18.84 -19.28
N PRO A 127 -13.37 -19.45 -19.38
CA PRO A 127 -13.87 -20.37 -18.36
C PRO A 127 -13.22 -21.76 -18.37
N SER A 128 -12.37 -22.07 -19.37
CA SER A 128 -11.67 -23.34 -19.49
C SER A 128 -10.36 -23.19 -20.26
N ALA A 129 -9.46 -24.17 -20.13
CA ALA A 129 -8.24 -24.23 -20.91
C ALA A 129 -8.50 -24.30 -22.42
N ALA A 130 -9.56 -24.99 -22.84
CA ALA A 130 -9.97 -25.09 -24.24
C ALA A 130 -10.42 -23.73 -24.80
N ASP A 131 -11.24 -22.98 -24.07
CA ASP A 131 -11.65 -21.62 -24.47
C ASP A 131 -10.45 -20.67 -24.49
N ALA A 132 -9.59 -20.74 -23.46
CA ALA A 132 -8.36 -19.97 -23.40
C ALA A 132 -7.46 -20.26 -24.61
N THR A 133 -7.29 -21.53 -24.98
CA THR A 133 -6.52 -21.96 -26.16
C THR A 133 -7.12 -21.42 -27.46
N ALA A 134 -8.45 -21.40 -27.59
CA ALA A 134 -9.12 -20.84 -28.76
C ALA A 134 -8.92 -19.31 -28.87
N ARG A 135 -8.91 -18.60 -27.74
CA ARG A 135 -8.66 -17.15 -27.69
C ARG A 135 -7.19 -16.77 -27.87
N PHE A 136 -6.27 -17.67 -27.48
CA PHE A 136 -4.84 -17.36 -27.40
C PHE A 136 -4.22 -16.83 -28.72
N PRO A 137 -4.57 -17.34 -29.91
CA PRO A 137 -4.09 -16.78 -31.18
C PRO A 137 -4.56 -15.35 -31.47
N GLY A 138 -5.68 -14.91 -30.87
CA GLY A 138 -6.38 -13.67 -31.23
C GLY A 138 -5.79 -12.37 -30.68
N ALA A 139 -4.84 -12.44 -29.73
CA ALA A 139 -4.21 -11.27 -29.13
C ALA A 139 -2.74 -11.54 -28.78
N PRO A 140 -1.92 -10.48 -28.66
CA PRO A 140 -0.55 -10.62 -28.21
C PRO A 140 -0.52 -10.62 -26.67
N TRP A 141 -0.56 -11.80 -26.05
CA TRP A 141 -0.66 -11.90 -24.58
C TRP A 141 0.65 -11.56 -23.85
N ALA A 142 0.57 -10.63 -22.89
CA ALA A 142 1.58 -10.35 -21.89
C ALA A 142 1.68 -11.47 -20.85
N ALA A 143 0.53 -12.06 -20.49
CA ALA A 143 0.47 -13.18 -19.56
C ALA A 143 -0.71 -14.11 -19.80
N VAL A 144 -0.52 -15.36 -19.36
CA VAL A 144 -1.58 -16.31 -19.05
C VAL A 144 -1.54 -16.57 -17.55
N ILE A 145 -2.68 -16.37 -16.88
CA ILE A 145 -2.83 -16.61 -15.44
C ILE A 145 -3.90 -17.67 -15.23
N VAL A 146 -3.56 -18.77 -14.59
CA VAL A 146 -4.52 -19.83 -14.25
C VAL A 146 -5.01 -19.60 -12.83
N ILE A 147 -6.32 -19.37 -12.67
CA ILE A 147 -6.96 -19.29 -11.37
C ILE A 147 -7.27 -20.71 -10.90
N ARG A 148 -6.74 -21.09 -9.74
CA ARG A 148 -6.90 -22.44 -9.19
C ARG A 148 -8.06 -22.52 -8.20
N TYR A 149 -8.87 -23.53 -8.41
CA TYR A 149 -9.91 -24.04 -7.51
C TYR A 149 -9.56 -25.48 -7.09
N GLU A 150 -10.29 -26.02 -6.11
CA GLU A 150 -10.04 -27.38 -5.59
C GLU A 150 -10.12 -28.46 -6.68
N ASP A 151 -10.86 -28.23 -7.75
CA ASP A 151 -11.07 -29.14 -8.86
C ASP A 151 -10.29 -28.78 -10.14
N THR A 152 -9.34 -27.83 -10.06
CA THR A 152 -8.52 -27.45 -11.21
C THR A 152 -7.48 -28.52 -11.53
N ASP A 153 -7.63 -29.22 -12.66
CA ASP A 153 -6.66 -30.18 -13.16
C ASP A 153 -5.46 -29.49 -13.81
N LEU A 154 -4.38 -29.30 -13.04
CA LEU A 154 -3.15 -28.70 -13.56
C LEU A 154 -2.36 -29.61 -14.51
N ALA A 155 -2.73 -30.89 -14.60
CA ALA A 155 -2.13 -31.84 -15.55
C ALA A 155 -2.85 -31.86 -16.91
N GLU A 156 -3.91 -31.06 -17.07
CA GLU A 156 -4.62 -30.93 -18.34
C GLU A 156 -3.64 -30.50 -19.46
N PRO A 157 -3.48 -31.30 -20.54
CA PRO A 157 -2.52 -30.99 -21.62
C PRO A 157 -2.72 -29.61 -22.24
N ALA A 158 -3.96 -29.14 -22.35
CA ALA A 158 -4.28 -27.83 -22.90
C ALA A 158 -3.68 -26.67 -22.08
N LEU A 159 -3.60 -26.81 -20.74
CA LEU A 159 -2.97 -25.80 -19.90
C LEU A 159 -1.45 -25.77 -20.09
N ALA A 160 -0.82 -26.93 -20.21
CA ALA A 160 0.61 -27.04 -20.49
C ALA A 160 0.96 -26.44 -21.86
N ASP A 161 0.20 -26.80 -22.90
CA ASP A 161 0.37 -26.27 -24.26
C ASP A 161 0.19 -24.75 -24.30
N LEU A 162 -0.81 -24.22 -23.59
CA LEU A 162 -1.08 -22.79 -23.47
C LEU A 162 0.06 -22.05 -22.74
N ALA A 163 0.53 -22.59 -21.62
CA ALA A 163 1.64 -22.04 -20.86
C ALA A 163 2.92 -21.98 -21.71
N ASP A 164 3.22 -23.05 -22.45
CA ASP A 164 4.38 -23.10 -23.34
C ASP A 164 4.25 -22.16 -24.54
N ALA A 165 3.04 -22.02 -25.10
CA ALA A 165 2.76 -21.04 -26.15
C ALA A 165 2.97 -19.59 -25.64
N CYS A 166 2.53 -19.30 -24.41
CA CYS A 166 2.77 -18.01 -23.75
C CYS A 166 4.27 -17.72 -23.59
N ARG A 167 5.04 -18.68 -23.06
CA ARG A 167 6.50 -18.52 -22.90
C ARG A 167 7.23 -18.34 -24.22
N ARG A 168 6.88 -19.10 -25.26
CA ARG A 168 7.48 -18.95 -26.60
C ARG A 168 7.29 -17.55 -27.18
N ARG A 169 6.21 -16.85 -26.81
CA ARG A 169 5.96 -15.45 -27.18
C ARG A 169 6.61 -14.44 -26.22
N GLY A 170 7.28 -14.90 -25.17
CA GLY A 170 7.90 -14.08 -24.13
C GLY A 170 6.94 -13.60 -23.04
N GLY A 171 5.74 -14.19 -22.94
CA GLY A 171 4.75 -13.85 -21.92
C GLY A 171 5.02 -14.55 -20.59
N VAL A 172 4.49 -13.99 -19.51
CA VAL A 172 4.60 -14.53 -18.15
C VAL A 172 3.50 -15.55 -17.89
N VAL A 173 3.83 -16.70 -17.33
CA VAL A 173 2.84 -17.68 -16.85
C VAL A 173 2.70 -17.55 -15.34
N ALA A 174 1.47 -17.40 -14.84
CA ALA A 174 1.21 -17.31 -13.40
C ALA A 174 0.16 -18.34 -12.93
N LEU A 175 0.34 -18.83 -11.71
CA LEU A 175 -0.68 -19.58 -10.97
C LEU A 175 -1.25 -18.69 -9.86
N CYS A 176 -2.58 -18.61 -9.78
CA CYS A 176 -3.27 -17.88 -8.73
C CYS A 176 -4.02 -18.83 -7.81
N CYS A 177 -3.49 -19.02 -6.59
CA CYS A 177 -4.00 -19.92 -5.55
C CYS A 177 -4.83 -19.18 -4.49
N THR A 178 -5.38 -18.00 -4.81
CA THR A 178 -6.16 -17.16 -3.88
C THR A 178 -7.46 -17.81 -3.41
N GLU A 179 -7.98 -18.74 -4.19
CA GLU A 179 -9.23 -19.46 -3.91
C GLU A 179 -9.02 -20.77 -3.17
N LEU A 180 -7.76 -21.14 -2.91
CA LEU A 180 -7.39 -22.36 -2.18
C LEU A 180 -7.04 -22.05 -0.72
N ASP A 181 -7.17 -23.05 0.13
CA ASP A 181 -6.80 -23.00 1.55
C ASP A 181 -5.63 -23.97 1.83
N LEU A 182 -5.00 -23.85 3.00
CA LEU A 182 -3.87 -24.72 3.42
C LEU A 182 -4.23 -26.22 3.49
N SER A 183 -5.52 -26.57 3.54
CA SER A 183 -5.98 -27.97 3.51
C SER A 183 -5.92 -28.61 2.12
N THR A 184 -5.73 -27.83 1.06
CA THR A 184 -5.66 -28.35 -0.31
C THR A 184 -4.33 -29.12 -0.50
N PRO A 185 -4.36 -30.45 -0.79
CA PRO A 185 -3.17 -31.30 -0.77
C PRO A 185 -2.02 -30.88 -1.70
N ASP A 186 -2.35 -30.23 -2.81
CA ASP A 186 -1.44 -29.80 -3.88
C ASP A 186 -1.31 -28.26 -3.96
N LEU A 187 -1.65 -27.54 -2.89
CA LEU A 187 -1.66 -26.06 -2.86
C LEU A 187 -0.37 -25.45 -3.44
N PHE A 188 0.77 -26.05 -3.11
CA PHE A 188 2.09 -25.57 -3.52
C PHE A 188 2.63 -26.22 -4.79
N GLU A 189 1.91 -27.16 -5.42
CA GLU A 189 2.37 -27.75 -6.66
C GLU A 189 2.37 -26.74 -7.82
N ASN A 190 3.35 -26.87 -8.71
CA ASN A 190 3.47 -26.04 -9.92
C ASN A 190 3.94 -26.88 -11.12
N PRO A 191 3.12 -27.83 -11.60
CA PRO A 191 3.43 -28.65 -12.77
C PRO A 191 3.51 -27.82 -14.05
N LEU A 192 2.86 -26.65 -14.10
CA LEU A 192 2.95 -25.73 -15.23
C LEU A 192 4.30 -25.01 -15.32
N ALA A 193 5.17 -25.12 -14.31
CA ALA A 193 6.41 -24.35 -14.18
C ALA A 193 6.20 -22.83 -14.28
N ALA A 194 5.08 -22.34 -13.73
CA ALA A 194 4.73 -20.92 -13.72
C ALA A 194 5.86 -20.05 -13.15
N ASP A 195 6.05 -18.88 -13.75
CA ASP A 195 7.06 -17.89 -13.37
C ASP A 195 6.68 -17.14 -12.09
N VAL A 196 5.38 -17.11 -11.80
CA VAL A 196 4.78 -16.40 -10.68
C VAL A 196 3.74 -17.30 -10.02
N VAL A 197 3.71 -17.33 -8.70
CA VAL A 197 2.64 -17.96 -7.93
C VAL A 197 2.08 -16.95 -6.95
N VAL A 198 0.76 -16.77 -6.99
CA VAL A 198 0.01 -15.82 -6.16
C VAL A 198 -0.74 -16.60 -5.10
N HIS A 199 -0.64 -16.15 -3.85
CA HIS A 199 -1.46 -16.65 -2.75
C HIS A 199 -2.22 -15.48 -2.10
N GLY A 200 -3.35 -15.80 -1.47
CA GLY A 200 -4.18 -14.85 -0.76
C GLY A 200 -4.41 -15.25 0.69
N GLU A 201 -5.59 -14.89 1.16
CA GLU A 201 -6.08 -15.04 2.52
C GLU A 201 -6.10 -16.51 2.97
N GLY A 202 -6.17 -17.48 2.05
CA GLY A 202 -6.10 -18.91 2.36
C GLY A 202 -4.82 -19.35 3.10
N LEU A 203 -3.68 -18.66 2.89
CA LEU A 203 -2.43 -18.95 3.61
C LEU A 203 -2.45 -18.56 5.09
N VAL A 204 -3.42 -17.74 5.49
CA VAL A 204 -3.65 -17.34 6.89
C VAL A 204 -4.99 -17.86 7.39
N ASP A 205 -5.48 -18.95 6.79
CA ASP A 205 -6.78 -19.55 7.09
C ASP A 205 -7.93 -18.52 7.03
N ARG A 206 -7.76 -17.49 6.20
CA ARG A 206 -8.70 -16.38 6.02
C ARG A 206 -8.98 -15.59 7.29
N GLN A 207 -8.12 -15.63 8.30
CA GLN A 207 -8.38 -14.99 9.60
C GLN A 207 -7.82 -13.56 9.71
N VAL A 208 -6.92 -13.16 8.81
CA VAL A 208 -6.38 -11.78 8.72
C VAL A 208 -6.17 -11.38 7.25
N PRO A 209 -6.13 -10.08 6.92
CA PRO A 209 -5.78 -9.62 5.57
C PRO A 209 -4.36 -10.03 5.17
N PHE A 210 -4.23 -10.73 4.05
CA PHE A 210 -2.95 -11.24 3.57
C PHE A 210 -2.97 -11.55 2.08
N GLY A 211 -1.84 -11.29 1.42
CA GLY A 211 -1.53 -11.84 0.11
C GLY A 211 -0.03 -11.95 -0.13
N SER A 212 0.36 -12.76 -1.11
CA SER A 212 1.76 -12.85 -1.54
C SER A 212 1.87 -13.13 -3.03
N ILE A 213 2.94 -12.61 -3.63
CA ILE A 213 3.37 -12.95 -4.98
C ILE A 213 4.80 -13.46 -4.91
N THR A 214 4.99 -14.75 -5.18
CA THR A 214 6.31 -15.39 -5.24
C THR A 214 6.74 -15.51 -6.69
N MET A 215 7.91 -14.96 -7.01
CA MET A 215 8.40 -14.80 -8.38
C MET A 215 9.68 -15.59 -8.60
N SER A 216 9.81 -16.15 -9.80
CA SER A 216 11.08 -16.67 -10.29
C SER A 216 12.12 -15.55 -10.38
N PRO A 217 13.43 -15.86 -10.29
CA PRO A 217 14.48 -14.87 -10.47
C PRO A 217 14.38 -14.12 -11.82
N ALA A 218 13.92 -14.80 -12.87
CA ALA A 218 13.71 -14.20 -14.19
C ALA A 218 12.55 -13.20 -14.18
N ALA A 219 11.40 -13.58 -13.64
CA ALA A 219 10.22 -12.71 -13.56
C ALA A 219 10.49 -11.49 -12.68
N HIS A 220 11.12 -11.67 -11.51
CA HIS A 220 11.48 -10.56 -10.62
C HIS A 220 12.50 -9.59 -11.25
N GLY A 221 13.24 -10.02 -12.28
CA GLY A 221 14.32 -9.27 -12.89
C GLY A 221 13.95 -7.83 -13.28
N VAL A 222 12.73 -7.60 -13.78
CA VAL A 222 12.25 -6.25 -14.15
C VAL A 222 12.07 -5.33 -12.95
N TRP A 223 11.75 -5.87 -11.77
CA TRP A 223 11.65 -5.12 -10.51
C TRP A 223 12.95 -5.13 -9.70
N ARG A 224 14.01 -5.73 -10.23
CA ARG A 224 15.32 -5.81 -9.57
C ARG A 224 16.17 -4.54 -9.82
N ASN A 225 15.61 -3.38 -9.51
CA ASN A 225 16.31 -2.10 -9.52
C ASN A 225 15.74 -1.13 -8.48
N HIS A 226 16.37 0.04 -8.30
CA HIS A 226 16.04 1.01 -7.24
C HIS A 226 14.78 1.86 -7.48
N VAL A 227 14.18 1.77 -8.67
CA VAL A 227 12.92 2.45 -9.01
C VAL A 227 11.77 1.45 -8.89
N ASP A 228 11.90 0.31 -9.58
CA ASP A 228 10.81 -0.66 -9.74
C ASP A 228 10.69 -1.64 -8.58
N CYS A 229 11.64 -1.66 -7.62
CA CYS A 229 11.47 -2.44 -6.39
C CYS A 229 10.31 -1.97 -5.51
N PHE A 230 9.72 -0.82 -5.86
CA PHE A 230 8.49 -0.29 -5.30
C PHE A 230 7.27 -0.46 -6.22
N ALA A 231 7.41 -1.13 -7.38
CA ALA A 231 6.35 -1.32 -8.36
C ALA A 231 5.09 -1.95 -7.76
N HIS A 232 5.26 -2.80 -6.75
CA HIS A 232 4.18 -3.17 -5.86
C HIS A 232 4.68 -3.23 -4.42
N THR A 233 4.28 -2.26 -3.60
CA THR A 233 4.45 -2.28 -2.15
C THR A 233 3.18 -1.76 -1.48
N SER A 234 2.70 -2.46 -0.47
CA SER A 234 1.60 -2.00 0.39
C SER A 234 2.17 -1.47 1.70
N THR A 235 1.58 -0.40 2.25
CA THR A 235 1.92 0.12 3.58
C THR A 235 1.80 -0.96 4.65
N TYR A 236 0.86 -1.90 4.47
CA TYR A 236 0.60 -2.98 5.40
C TYR A 236 1.27 -4.31 5.02
N GLY A 237 1.76 -4.44 3.79
CA GLY A 237 2.29 -5.68 3.25
C GLY A 237 3.57 -6.13 3.97
N GLY A 238 3.58 -7.37 4.50
CA GLY A 238 4.72 -7.92 5.23
C GLY A 238 4.86 -7.42 6.68
N ASN A 239 3.77 -6.91 7.26
CA ASN A 239 3.75 -6.54 8.67
C ASN A 239 3.98 -7.76 9.58
N THR A 240 4.60 -7.52 10.73
CA THR A 240 5.08 -8.59 11.62
C THR A 240 3.95 -9.49 12.12
N LEU A 241 2.76 -8.92 12.37
CA LEU A 241 1.62 -9.65 12.91
C LEU A 241 1.01 -10.61 11.88
N CYS A 242 0.67 -10.13 10.68
CA CYS A 242 0.10 -10.98 9.64
C CYS A 242 1.10 -12.03 9.14
N ALA A 243 2.39 -11.67 9.05
CA ALA A 243 3.44 -12.65 8.74
C ALA A 243 3.57 -13.71 9.85
N GLY A 244 3.43 -13.33 11.12
CA GLY A 244 3.40 -14.26 12.25
C GLY A 244 2.21 -15.22 12.19
N VAL A 245 1.01 -14.73 11.88
CA VAL A 245 -0.18 -15.57 11.68
C VAL A 245 0.02 -16.54 10.52
N ALA A 246 0.62 -16.11 9.41
CA ALA A 246 0.95 -17.00 8.29
C ALA A 246 1.95 -18.09 8.69
N LEU A 247 3.00 -17.74 9.42
CA LEU A 247 3.99 -18.71 9.93
C LEU A 247 3.36 -19.76 10.84
N ASP A 248 2.51 -19.33 11.76
CA ASP A 248 1.79 -20.21 12.68
C ASP A 248 0.75 -21.10 11.95
N ALA A 249 0.06 -20.57 10.92
CA ALA A 249 -0.82 -21.36 10.07
C ALA A 249 -0.08 -22.44 9.27
N LEU A 250 1.06 -22.10 8.65
CA LEU A 250 1.92 -23.04 7.93
C LEU A 250 2.49 -24.13 8.86
N ASP A 251 2.85 -23.76 10.08
CA ASP A 251 3.33 -24.70 11.09
C ASP A 251 2.27 -25.72 11.50
N ARG A 252 1.04 -25.26 11.81
CA ARG A 252 -0.09 -26.15 12.11
C ARG A 252 -0.46 -27.06 10.95
N ALA A 253 -0.27 -26.61 9.72
CA ALA A 253 -0.45 -27.42 8.52
C ALA A 253 0.68 -28.46 8.32
N GLY A 254 1.68 -28.54 9.21
CA GLY A 254 2.78 -29.50 9.13
C GLY A 254 3.87 -29.12 8.11
N LEU A 255 3.86 -27.90 7.59
CA LEU A 255 4.77 -27.45 6.54
C LEU A 255 6.11 -26.94 7.10
N VAL A 256 6.20 -26.70 8.41
CA VAL A 256 7.44 -26.31 9.10
C VAL A 256 8.13 -27.56 9.65
N THR A 257 8.89 -28.23 8.78
CA THR A 257 9.70 -29.41 9.15
C THR A 257 10.85 -29.03 10.10
N PRO A 258 11.47 -29.98 10.82
CA PRO A 258 12.57 -29.67 11.73
C PRO A 258 13.74 -28.88 11.10
N PRO A 259 14.18 -29.16 9.85
CA PRO A 259 15.18 -28.34 9.18
C PRO A 259 14.72 -26.90 8.91
N ARG A 260 13.45 -26.71 8.51
CA ARG A 260 12.88 -25.37 8.27
C ARG A 260 12.79 -24.60 9.58
N ARG A 261 12.36 -25.25 10.66
CA ARG A 261 12.29 -24.66 12.01
C ARG A 261 13.65 -24.15 12.48
N ALA A 262 14.72 -24.94 12.31
CA ALA A 262 16.07 -24.52 12.68
C ALA A 262 16.51 -23.24 11.95
N VAL A 263 16.09 -23.02 10.69
CA VAL A 263 16.34 -21.77 9.97
C VAL A 263 15.49 -20.62 10.52
N LEU A 264 14.20 -20.87 10.78
CA LEU A 264 13.30 -19.86 11.37
C LEU A 264 13.78 -19.39 12.75
N ASP A 265 14.23 -20.31 13.61
CA ASP A 265 14.75 -19.97 14.94
C ASP A 265 16.02 -19.10 14.84
N ARG A 266 16.87 -19.35 13.83
CA ARG A 266 18.03 -18.49 13.53
C ARG A 266 17.63 -17.11 13.00
N ILE A 267 16.61 -17.05 12.14
CA ILE A 267 16.06 -15.78 11.65
C ILE A 267 15.49 -14.95 12.81
N ASP A 268 14.81 -15.59 13.77
CA ASP A 268 14.21 -14.90 14.92
C ASP A 268 15.27 -14.41 15.93
N SER A 269 16.33 -15.19 16.15
CA SER A 269 17.35 -14.91 17.16
C SER A 269 18.52 -14.04 16.70
N ASP A 270 18.88 -14.07 15.41
CA ASP A 270 20.05 -13.36 14.85
C ASP A 270 19.64 -12.29 13.83
N ARG A 271 19.93 -11.03 14.16
CA ARG A 271 19.61 -9.87 13.32
C ARG A 271 20.29 -9.90 11.96
N ALA A 272 21.55 -10.33 11.89
CA ALA A 272 22.28 -10.39 10.63
C ALA A 272 21.66 -11.44 9.70
N VAL A 273 21.26 -12.59 10.27
CA VAL A 273 20.53 -13.65 9.55
C VAL A 273 19.17 -13.14 9.10
N ALA A 274 18.39 -12.48 9.97
CA ALA A 274 17.11 -11.88 9.58
C ALA A 274 17.26 -10.91 8.39
N GLY A 275 18.28 -10.04 8.45
CA GLY A 275 18.58 -9.09 7.38
C GLY A 275 18.99 -9.77 6.07
N GLU A 276 19.81 -10.82 6.12
CA GLU A 276 20.20 -11.62 4.97
C GLU A 276 18.98 -12.26 4.30
N TYR A 277 18.15 -12.98 5.06
CA TYR A 277 16.99 -13.69 4.55
C TYR A 277 15.91 -12.74 4.04
N TRP A 278 15.66 -11.64 4.74
CA TRP A 278 14.74 -10.60 4.26
C TRP A 278 15.22 -10.01 2.93
N THR A 279 16.50 -9.66 2.85
CA THR A 279 17.09 -9.13 1.60
C THR A 279 16.96 -10.15 0.48
N ARG A 280 17.25 -11.42 0.75
CA ARG A 280 17.24 -12.47 -0.26
C ARG A 280 15.84 -12.82 -0.74
N HIS A 281 14.86 -12.89 0.16
CA HIS A 281 13.56 -13.50 -0.13
C HIS A 281 12.39 -12.52 -0.18
N VAL A 282 12.54 -11.29 0.32
CA VAL A 282 11.44 -10.31 0.36
C VAL A 282 11.69 -9.16 -0.60
N ASN A 283 12.74 -8.36 -0.39
CA ASN A 283 13.05 -7.28 -1.31
C ASN A 283 14.56 -6.97 -1.36
N PRO A 284 15.29 -7.51 -2.35
CA PRO A 284 16.75 -7.36 -2.44
C PRO A 284 17.23 -5.91 -2.51
N ASN A 285 16.57 -5.06 -3.30
CA ASN A 285 17.02 -3.68 -3.48
C ASN A 285 16.78 -2.85 -2.22
N ILE A 286 15.67 -3.08 -1.52
CA ILE A 286 15.37 -2.38 -0.27
C ILE A 286 16.27 -2.87 0.86
N GLY A 287 16.57 -4.16 0.92
CA GLY A 287 17.47 -4.71 1.94
C GLY A 287 18.87 -4.12 1.81
N GLU A 288 19.39 -4.00 0.59
CA GLU A 288 20.68 -3.36 0.33
C GLU A 288 20.64 -1.85 0.62
N MET A 289 19.59 -1.15 0.20
CA MET A 289 19.45 0.28 0.48
C MET A 289 19.34 0.56 1.99
N ALA A 290 18.63 -0.31 2.73
CA ALA A 290 18.44 -0.17 4.15
C ALA A 290 19.77 -0.30 4.90
N LYS A 291 20.64 -1.24 4.50
CA LYS A 291 22.00 -1.38 5.04
C LYS A 291 22.88 -0.16 4.77
N VAL A 292 22.75 0.47 3.60
CA VAL A 292 23.58 1.65 3.23
C VAL A 292 23.23 2.89 4.06
N PHE A 293 21.95 3.07 4.42
CA PHE A 293 21.45 4.25 5.12
C PHE A 293 20.98 3.97 6.56
N ASN A 294 21.37 2.83 7.14
CA ASN A 294 20.96 2.36 8.48
C ASN A 294 19.44 2.44 8.72
N LEU A 295 18.65 2.13 7.69
CA LEU A 295 17.19 2.11 7.78
C LEU A 295 16.65 0.76 8.26
N ASP A 296 17.50 -0.26 8.32
CA ASP A 296 17.22 -1.59 8.85
C ASP A 296 17.34 -1.62 10.38
N VAL A 297 16.56 -0.78 11.04
CA VAL A 297 16.56 -0.64 12.50
C VAL A 297 16.14 -1.95 13.18
N ASP A 298 16.97 -2.44 14.12
CA ASP A 298 16.69 -3.63 14.94
C ASP A 298 15.74 -3.28 16.10
N VAL A 299 14.45 -3.15 15.80
CA VAL A 299 13.43 -2.82 16.81
C VAL A 299 13.12 -4.05 17.67
N ARG A 300 13.30 -3.91 18.99
CA ARG A 300 13.03 -4.96 19.99
C ARG A 300 11.67 -4.82 20.65
N THR A 301 11.36 -3.61 21.08
CA THR A 301 10.03 -3.27 21.62
C THR A 301 9.57 -1.94 21.04
N ALA A 302 8.26 -1.76 20.91
CA ALA A 302 7.64 -0.53 20.45
C ALA A 302 6.33 -0.31 21.23
N SER A 303 6.12 0.89 21.73
CA SER A 303 4.93 1.25 22.50
C SER A 303 4.64 2.74 22.34
N GLY A 304 3.38 3.10 22.11
CA GLY A 304 2.99 4.49 21.86
C GLY A 304 3.73 5.08 20.65
N GLY A 305 4.38 6.23 20.84
CA GLY A 305 5.13 6.94 19.79
C GLY A 305 6.59 6.54 19.66
N ARG A 306 7.04 5.44 20.28
CA ARG A 306 8.47 5.15 20.46
C ARG A 306 8.80 3.67 20.27
N PHE A 307 10.08 3.39 20.06
CA PHE A 307 10.62 2.04 20.08
C PHE A 307 12.03 1.98 20.66
N THR A 308 12.38 0.80 21.16
CA THR A 308 13.72 0.48 21.65
C THR A 308 14.44 -0.40 20.65
N THR A 309 15.69 -0.06 20.36
CA THR A 309 16.55 -0.81 19.44
C THR A 309 17.35 -1.90 20.16
N GLY A 310 17.94 -2.84 19.41
CA GLY A 310 18.75 -3.93 19.94
C GLY A 310 20.00 -3.49 20.74
N ASP A 311 20.50 -2.28 20.49
CA ASP A 311 21.59 -1.64 21.24
C ASP A 311 21.09 -0.82 22.44
N GLY A 312 19.79 -0.91 22.78
CA GLY A 312 19.18 -0.28 23.94
C GLY A 312 18.83 1.20 23.78
N ARG A 313 18.97 1.80 22.58
CA ARG A 313 18.54 3.18 22.37
C ARG A 313 17.01 3.27 22.34
N ASP A 314 16.49 4.27 23.03
CA ASP A 314 15.10 4.69 22.91
C ASP A 314 14.97 5.73 21.79
N VAL A 315 14.05 5.49 20.86
CA VAL A 315 13.91 6.26 19.61
C VAL A 315 12.46 6.71 19.46
N ILE A 316 12.28 8.00 19.16
CA ILE A 316 10.96 8.55 18.81
C ILE A 316 10.62 8.13 17.36
N ASP A 317 9.46 7.50 17.19
CA ASP A 317 8.97 7.04 15.90
C ASP A 317 8.19 8.15 15.18
N CYS A 318 8.85 8.77 14.20
CA CYS A 318 8.24 9.71 13.27
C CYS A 318 7.86 9.04 11.93
N ALA A 319 8.12 7.76 11.74
CA ALA A 319 7.64 7.01 10.58
C ALA A 319 6.17 6.63 10.76
N GLY A 320 5.82 6.14 11.95
CA GLY A 320 4.44 5.95 12.38
C GLY A 320 3.66 4.93 11.56
N GLY A 321 4.30 3.84 11.15
CA GLY A 321 3.70 2.90 10.19
C GLY A 321 3.30 3.59 8.87
N PHE A 322 4.06 4.62 8.47
CA PHE A 322 3.79 5.49 7.33
C PHE A 322 2.46 6.27 7.39
N GLY A 323 1.97 6.55 8.60
CA GLY A 323 0.73 7.27 8.90
C GLY A 323 -0.37 6.39 9.52
N SER A 324 -0.11 5.09 9.70
CA SER A 324 -1.06 4.11 10.25
C SER A 324 -1.32 4.24 11.76
N ASN A 325 -0.59 5.13 12.42
CA ASN A 325 -0.59 5.32 13.87
C ASN A 325 -1.64 6.36 14.33
N LEU A 326 -2.82 5.89 14.69
CA LEU A 326 -3.77 6.71 15.46
C LEU A 326 -3.28 6.83 16.91
N ARG A 327 -3.14 5.70 17.62
CA ARG A 327 -2.73 5.67 19.05
C ARG A 327 -1.28 5.26 19.28
N GLY A 328 -0.61 4.76 18.23
CA GLY A 328 0.78 4.33 18.27
C GLY A 328 0.92 2.81 18.40
N HIS A 329 2.13 2.34 18.71
CA HIS A 329 2.44 0.91 18.83
C HIS A 329 1.77 0.33 20.08
N ASN A 330 1.22 -0.89 19.95
CA ASN A 330 0.73 -1.72 21.04
C ASN A 330 -0.11 -0.97 22.10
N PRO A 331 -1.30 -0.46 21.73
CA PRO A 331 -2.18 0.21 22.70
C PRO A 331 -2.52 -0.75 23.86
N PRO A 332 -2.39 -0.30 25.13
CA PRO A 332 -2.48 -1.18 26.30
C PRO A 332 -3.89 -1.72 26.55
N ASP A 333 -4.91 -1.00 26.09
CA ASP A 333 -6.33 -1.30 26.19
C ASP A 333 -6.82 -2.25 25.07
N LEU A 334 -6.05 -2.43 23.99
CA LEU A 334 -6.43 -3.32 22.88
C LEU A 334 -6.77 -4.74 23.36
N VAL A 335 -5.98 -5.28 24.29
CA VAL A 335 -6.19 -6.64 24.80
C VAL A 335 -7.47 -6.74 25.66
N PRO A 336 -7.57 -6.03 26.80
CA PRO A 336 -8.72 -6.17 27.69
C PRO A 336 -10.04 -5.66 27.10
N ASP A 337 -10.01 -4.61 26.27
CA ASP A 337 -11.22 -3.92 25.82
C ASP A 337 -11.70 -4.36 24.44
N VAL A 338 -10.85 -5.06 23.67
CA VAL A 338 -11.20 -5.55 22.32
C VAL A 338 -11.00 -7.05 22.20
N LEU A 339 -9.78 -7.55 22.42
CA LEU A 339 -9.45 -8.95 22.12
C LEU A 339 -10.11 -9.94 23.08
N ASP A 340 -10.09 -9.65 24.38
CA ASP A 340 -10.65 -10.53 25.42
C ASP A 340 -12.18 -10.58 25.40
N VAL A 341 -12.82 -9.54 24.82
CA VAL A 341 -14.28 -9.38 24.77
C VAL A 341 -14.86 -9.49 23.35
N HIS A 342 -14.04 -9.77 22.34
CA HIS A 342 -14.52 -9.86 20.96
C HIS A 342 -15.51 -11.01 20.79
N ASP A 343 -16.73 -10.69 20.36
CA ASP A 343 -17.72 -11.70 19.98
C ASP A 343 -17.68 -11.90 18.44
N PRO A 344 -17.21 -13.07 17.95
CA PRO A 344 -17.22 -13.35 16.51
C PRO A 344 -18.63 -13.41 15.90
N GLY A 345 -19.68 -13.55 16.72
CA GLY A 345 -21.09 -13.53 16.30
C GLY A 345 -21.71 -12.15 16.22
N HIS A 346 -21.11 -11.12 16.82
CA HIS A 346 -21.58 -9.73 16.73
C HIS A 346 -21.08 -9.08 15.44
N ASP A 347 -22.00 -8.47 14.67
CA ASP A 347 -21.63 -7.68 13.49
C ASP A 347 -21.27 -6.26 13.94
N TYR A 348 -19.98 -5.94 13.99
CA TYR A 348 -19.50 -4.62 14.42
C TYR A 348 -19.61 -3.55 13.32
N LEU A 349 -19.98 -3.91 12.08
CA LEU A 349 -20.02 -2.95 10.97
C LEU A 349 -21.05 -1.83 11.17
N PRO A 350 -22.29 -2.08 11.61
CA PRO A 350 -23.26 -1.01 11.87
C PRO A 350 -22.77 0.02 12.91
N ASP A 351 -22.05 -0.43 13.94
CA ASP A 351 -21.48 0.46 14.96
C ASP A 351 -20.36 1.33 14.39
N LEU A 352 -19.45 0.74 13.61
CA LEU A 352 -18.41 1.49 12.90
C LEU A 352 -19.02 2.46 11.88
N GLU A 353 -20.05 2.04 11.13
CA GLU A 353 -20.74 2.89 10.15
C GLU A 353 -21.37 4.11 10.83
N ARG A 354 -22.08 3.90 11.95
CA ARG A 354 -22.63 5.01 12.76
C ARG A 354 -21.52 5.95 13.23
N LYS A 355 -20.41 5.40 13.75
CA LYS A 355 -19.29 6.23 14.21
C LYS A 355 -18.66 7.03 13.07
N LEU A 356 -18.47 6.42 11.91
CA LEU A 356 -17.94 7.09 10.73
C LEU A 356 -18.91 8.12 10.17
N ALA A 357 -20.23 7.87 10.22
CA ALA A 357 -21.24 8.84 9.80
C ALA A 357 -21.21 10.11 10.67
N GLU A 358 -21.06 9.96 11.99
CA GLU A 358 -20.86 11.10 12.91
C GLU A 358 -19.62 11.93 12.55
N LEU A 359 -18.54 11.26 12.11
CA LEU A 359 -17.25 11.89 11.84
C LEU A 359 -17.13 12.53 10.46
N THR A 360 -17.80 11.95 9.47
CA THR A 360 -17.63 12.29 8.06
C THR A 360 -18.86 12.97 7.46
N GLY A 361 -20.03 12.77 8.05
CA GLY A 361 -21.32 13.16 7.46
C GLY A 361 -21.78 12.24 6.32
N LEU A 362 -21.21 11.03 6.19
CA LEU A 362 -21.52 10.07 5.13
C LEU A 362 -22.14 8.79 5.71
N ASP A 363 -23.18 8.29 5.06
CA ASP A 363 -24.15 7.37 5.67
C ASP A 363 -23.75 5.89 5.63
N ARG A 364 -22.91 5.49 4.68
CA ARG A 364 -22.64 4.07 4.38
C ARG A 364 -21.15 3.78 4.31
N ALA A 365 -20.72 2.72 4.99
CA ALA A 365 -19.34 2.24 5.00
C ALA A 365 -19.17 0.92 4.24
N PHE A 366 -18.05 0.81 3.53
CA PHE A 366 -17.60 -0.37 2.79
C PHE A 366 -16.21 -0.75 3.32
N PRO A 367 -16.10 -1.78 4.17
CA PRO A 367 -14.82 -2.27 4.66
C PRO A 367 -13.87 -2.67 3.53
N SER A 368 -12.59 -2.40 3.75
CA SER A 368 -11.49 -2.72 2.85
C SER A 368 -10.25 -3.09 3.67
N VAL A 369 -9.22 -3.57 2.99
CA VAL A 369 -7.97 -4.06 3.61
C VAL A 369 -6.79 -3.12 3.38
N SER A 370 -6.90 -2.21 2.41
CA SER A 370 -5.89 -1.22 2.09
C SER A 370 -6.50 -0.01 1.38
N GLY A 371 -5.80 1.13 1.45
CA GLY A 371 -6.22 2.34 0.73
C GLY A 371 -6.29 2.14 -0.79
N ALA A 372 -5.41 1.30 -1.35
CA ALA A 372 -5.41 1.02 -2.79
C ALA A 372 -6.66 0.25 -3.24
N VAL A 373 -7.14 -0.70 -2.42
CA VAL A 373 -8.40 -1.41 -2.67
C VAL A 373 -9.58 -0.48 -2.40
N ALA A 374 -9.52 0.36 -1.37
CA ALA A 374 -10.56 1.36 -1.08
C ALA A 374 -10.71 2.37 -2.23
N ASN A 375 -9.63 2.88 -2.81
CA ASN A 375 -9.69 3.80 -3.95
C ASN A 375 -10.21 3.16 -5.23
N HIS A 376 -9.93 1.88 -5.46
CA HIS A 376 -10.60 1.14 -6.52
C HIS A 376 -12.11 1.09 -6.24
N ALA A 377 -12.53 0.62 -5.05
CA ALA A 377 -13.93 0.50 -4.70
C ALA A 377 -14.67 1.85 -4.76
N ALA A 378 -14.03 2.96 -4.37
CA ALA A 378 -14.59 4.30 -4.47
C ALA A 378 -14.92 4.69 -5.92
N VAL A 379 -14.00 4.47 -6.86
CA VAL A 379 -14.28 4.77 -8.28
C VAL A 379 -15.28 3.80 -8.88
N THR A 380 -15.27 2.53 -8.47
CA THR A 380 -16.32 1.57 -8.87
C THR A 380 -17.69 2.01 -8.38
N LEU A 381 -17.83 2.43 -7.12
CA LEU A 381 -19.10 2.95 -6.58
C LEU A 381 -19.53 4.22 -7.30
N ALA A 382 -18.61 5.12 -7.63
CA ALA A 382 -18.92 6.29 -8.44
C ALA A 382 -19.42 5.92 -9.84
N ALA A 383 -18.77 4.97 -10.50
CA ALA A 383 -19.14 4.49 -11.83
C ALA A 383 -20.52 3.81 -11.81
N LEU A 384 -20.83 3.02 -10.78
CA LEU A 384 -22.14 2.41 -10.58
C LEU A 384 -23.23 3.44 -10.26
N ALA A 385 -22.90 4.49 -9.51
CA ALA A 385 -23.83 5.57 -9.20
C ALA A 385 -24.08 6.49 -10.41
N ARG A 386 -23.12 6.55 -11.35
CA ARG A 386 -23.15 7.35 -12.59
C ARG A 386 -22.82 6.52 -13.84
N PRO A 387 -23.64 5.50 -14.17
CA PRO A 387 -23.34 4.59 -15.28
C PRO A 387 -23.45 5.27 -16.66
N ASP A 388 -24.05 6.46 -16.71
CA ASP A 388 -24.15 7.32 -17.88
C ASP A 388 -22.85 8.07 -18.22
N ARG A 389 -21.81 7.93 -17.39
CA ARG A 389 -20.58 8.71 -17.44
C ARG A 389 -19.35 7.87 -17.18
N ARG A 390 -18.22 8.26 -17.76
CA ARG A 390 -17.00 7.45 -17.67
C ARG A 390 -15.77 8.22 -17.24
N THR A 391 -15.71 9.52 -17.49
CA THR A 391 -14.52 10.32 -17.20
C THR A 391 -14.24 10.42 -15.71
N VAL A 392 -13.01 10.06 -15.32
CA VAL A 392 -12.44 10.30 -13.99
C VAL A 392 -11.45 11.46 -14.10
N VAL A 393 -11.66 12.53 -13.35
CA VAL A 393 -10.71 13.65 -13.25
C VAL A 393 -9.87 13.49 -12.00
N THR A 394 -8.54 13.58 -12.12
CA THR A 394 -7.58 13.55 -11.00
C THR A 394 -6.48 14.60 -11.19
N PHE A 395 -5.59 14.72 -10.20
CA PHE A 395 -4.48 15.67 -10.23
C PHE A 395 -3.12 14.98 -10.29
N THR A 396 -2.15 15.60 -10.97
CA THR A 396 -0.75 15.16 -10.91
C THR A 396 -0.20 15.34 -9.49
N GLY A 397 0.72 14.48 -9.07
CA GLY A 397 1.24 14.46 -7.70
C GLY A 397 0.42 13.66 -6.69
N ASN A 398 -0.78 13.20 -7.05
CA ASN A 398 -1.59 12.33 -6.19
C ASN A 398 -1.00 10.90 -6.07
N TYR A 399 -1.41 10.19 -5.01
CA TYR A 399 -1.06 8.81 -4.72
C TYR A 399 -2.30 8.04 -4.21
N GLY A 400 -3.02 7.38 -5.11
CA GLY A 400 -4.16 6.51 -4.80
C GLY A 400 -3.78 5.06 -4.45
N GLY A 401 -2.50 4.68 -4.56
CA GLY A 401 -2.01 3.35 -4.25
C GLY A 401 -1.54 2.57 -5.48
N LYS A 402 -1.31 1.25 -5.32
CA LYS A 402 -0.61 0.43 -6.32
C LYS A 402 -1.39 -0.78 -6.83
N THR A 403 -2.69 -0.92 -6.58
CA THR A 403 -3.50 -1.86 -7.38
C THR A 403 -3.57 -1.37 -8.83
N LEU A 404 -4.00 -2.21 -9.77
CA LEU A 404 -4.03 -1.87 -11.20
C LEU A 404 -4.77 -0.56 -11.48
N PHE A 405 -6.00 -0.42 -10.95
CA PHE A 405 -6.75 0.81 -11.12
C PHE A 405 -6.20 1.97 -10.28
N SER A 406 -5.90 1.75 -8.99
CA SER A 406 -5.44 2.84 -8.13
C SER A 406 -4.09 3.42 -8.58
N LEU A 407 -3.29 2.62 -9.30
CA LEU A 407 -2.05 3.07 -9.92
C LEU A 407 -2.32 4.07 -11.06
N ASN A 408 -3.43 3.93 -11.79
CA ASN A 408 -3.84 4.94 -12.77
C ASN A 408 -3.98 6.30 -12.08
N LEU A 409 -4.65 6.35 -10.92
CA LEU A 409 -4.79 7.57 -10.11
C LEU A 409 -3.45 8.16 -9.62
N SER A 410 -2.38 7.33 -9.61
CA SER A 410 -1.05 7.66 -9.09
C SER A 410 0.03 7.80 -10.17
N LYS A 411 -0.31 7.70 -11.47
CA LYS A 411 0.66 7.60 -12.57
C LYS A 411 1.71 8.71 -12.56
N HIS A 412 1.26 9.94 -12.33
CA HIS A 412 2.12 11.13 -12.22
C HIS A 412 2.40 11.53 -10.77
N GLY A 413 2.38 10.54 -9.87
CA GLY A 413 2.63 10.70 -8.46
C GLY A 413 4.12 10.77 -8.08
N PRO A 414 4.40 10.96 -6.78
CA PRO A 414 5.75 11.20 -6.27
C PRO A 414 6.63 9.94 -6.22
N GLN A 415 6.02 8.75 -6.11
CA GLN A 415 6.73 7.48 -6.16
C GLN A 415 6.84 7.04 -7.61
N ARG A 416 8.00 7.27 -8.22
CA ARG A 416 8.31 6.66 -9.52
C ARG A 416 8.42 5.16 -9.32
N THR A 417 7.43 4.43 -9.81
CA THR A 417 7.37 2.96 -9.76
C THR A 417 7.64 2.32 -11.12
N GLU A 418 8.05 3.12 -12.09
CA GLU A 418 8.35 2.70 -13.45
C GLU A 418 9.67 3.34 -13.92
N SER A 419 10.68 2.52 -14.14
CA SER A 419 11.93 2.92 -14.78
C SER A 419 11.79 3.05 -16.29
N VAL A 420 10.75 2.43 -16.85
CA VAL A 420 10.35 2.48 -18.25
C VAL A 420 9.01 3.21 -18.34
N ALA A 421 8.88 4.16 -19.27
CA ALA A 421 7.63 4.89 -19.45
C ALA A 421 6.49 3.93 -19.81
N ASP A 422 5.31 4.15 -19.20
CA ASP A 422 4.10 3.37 -19.46
C ASP A 422 4.27 1.86 -19.18
N ALA A 423 5.09 1.50 -18.19
CA ALA A 423 5.42 0.12 -17.85
C ALA A 423 4.20 -0.76 -17.56
N PHE A 424 3.08 -0.16 -17.13
CA PHE A 424 1.88 -0.89 -16.72
C PHE A 424 0.70 -0.74 -17.69
N ARG A 425 0.95 -0.19 -18.88
CA ARG A 425 -0.08 0.04 -19.91
C ARG A 425 -0.85 -1.24 -20.27
N PRO A 426 -2.11 -1.12 -20.71
CA PRO A 426 -2.89 0.11 -20.79
C PRO A 426 -3.39 0.58 -19.42
N TYR A 427 -3.54 1.90 -19.29
CA TYR A 427 -4.22 2.56 -18.17
C TYR A 427 -5.68 2.79 -18.57
N TYR A 428 -6.56 3.12 -17.61
CA TYR A 428 -7.95 3.46 -17.91
C TYR A 428 -8.05 4.60 -18.94
N ALA A 429 -8.87 4.41 -19.98
CA ALA A 429 -8.92 5.30 -21.14
C ALA A 429 -9.50 6.69 -20.81
N GLU A 430 -10.50 6.74 -19.94
CA GLU A 430 -11.25 7.96 -19.61
C GLU A 430 -10.68 8.67 -18.38
N LEU A 431 -9.36 8.70 -18.23
CA LEU A 431 -8.67 9.35 -17.12
C LEU A 431 -8.05 10.67 -17.53
N VAL A 432 -8.43 11.75 -16.84
CA VAL A 432 -7.91 13.11 -17.06
C VAL A 432 -7.03 13.51 -15.89
N TYR A 433 -5.83 14.01 -16.19
CA TYR A 433 -4.92 14.58 -15.19
C TYR A 433 -4.82 16.09 -15.37
N VAL A 434 -5.05 16.84 -14.30
CA VAL A 434 -4.78 18.28 -14.23
C VAL A 434 -3.57 18.50 -13.32
N ASP A 435 -2.61 19.34 -13.71
CA ASP A 435 -1.59 19.80 -12.76
C ASP A 435 -2.23 20.85 -11.84
N PRO A 436 -2.40 20.57 -10.54
CA PRO A 436 -3.10 21.49 -9.65
C PRO A 436 -2.31 22.78 -9.39
N PHE A 437 -1.04 22.85 -9.77
CA PHE A 437 -0.17 23.98 -9.51
C PHE A 437 0.28 24.71 -10.80
N ALA A 438 -0.28 24.34 -11.96
CA ALA A 438 -0.08 25.10 -13.19
C ALA A 438 -0.84 26.44 -13.14
N ASP A 439 -0.32 27.46 -13.82
CA ASP A 439 -0.91 28.81 -13.86
C ASP A 439 -2.35 28.82 -14.42
N ASP A 440 -2.65 27.90 -15.35
CA ASP A 440 -3.94 27.74 -16.02
C ASP A 440 -4.77 26.56 -15.47
N ALA A 441 -4.40 25.99 -14.31
CA ALA A 441 -5.04 24.80 -13.73
C ALA A 441 -6.56 24.93 -13.59
N VAL A 442 -7.05 26.09 -13.14
CA VAL A 442 -8.49 26.34 -12.97
C VAL A 442 -9.22 26.34 -14.30
N GLU A 443 -8.62 26.90 -15.35
CA GLU A 443 -9.19 26.90 -16.69
C GLU A 443 -9.24 25.47 -17.26
N GLN A 444 -8.13 24.73 -17.14
CA GLN A 444 -8.06 23.34 -17.58
C GLN A 444 -9.12 22.48 -16.87
N LEU A 445 -9.20 22.56 -15.54
CA LEU A 445 -10.19 21.84 -14.76
C LEU A 445 -11.61 22.20 -15.21
N THR A 446 -11.94 23.49 -15.26
CA THR A 446 -13.28 23.97 -15.64
C THR A 446 -13.69 23.47 -17.03
N ARG A 447 -12.76 23.42 -17.98
CA ARG A 447 -13.00 22.88 -19.33
C ARG A 447 -13.42 21.41 -19.28
N HIS A 448 -12.74 20.59 -18.49
CA HIS A 448 -13.08 19.17 -18.33
C HIS A 448 -14.41 18.97 -17.61
N LEU A 449 -14.65 19.71 -16.52
CA LEU A 449 -15.89 19.61 -15.73
C LEU A 449 -17.14 19.94 -16.57
N ARG A 450 -17.01 20.88 -17.52
CA ARG A 450 -18.09 21.27 -18.44
C ARG A 450 -18.35 20.25 -19.56
N GLY A 451 -17.48 19.26 -19.74
CA GLY A 451 -17.59 18.27 -20.81
C GLY A 451 -18.80 17.33 -20.67
N GLY A 452 -19.44 17.27 -19.51
CA GLY A 452 -20.68 16.51 -19.28
C GLY A 452 -20.50 15.00 -19.03
N ASP A 453 -19.33 14.42 -19.34
CA ASP A 453 -19.03 13.00 -19.16
C ASP A 453 -18.31 12.67 -17.83
N VAL A 454 -18.04 13.67 -16.97
CA VAL A 454 -17.34 13.43 -15.70
C VAL A 454 -18.24 12.63 -14.74
N ALA A 455 -17.83 11.40 -14.44
CA ALA A 455 -18.46 10.57 -13.42
C ALA A 455 -18.02 11.03 -12.03
N VAL A 456 -16.70 11.21 -11.84
CA VAL A 456 -16.11 11.59 -10.55
C VAL A 456 -14.85 12.44 -10.69
N VAL A 457 -14.72 13.43 -9.82
CA VAL A 457 -13.46 14.14 -9.55
C VAL A 457 -12.84 13.49 -8.30
N TRP A 458 -11.74 12.77 -8.47
CA TRP A 458 -11.03 12.07 -7.40
C TRP A 458 -9.72 12.77 -7.05
N PHE A 459 -9.43 13.00 -5.75
CA PHE A 459 -8.17 13.63 -5.35
C PHE A 459 -7.76 13.44 -3.89
N GLU A 460 -6.47 13.56 -3.60
CA GLU A 460 -5.99 13.90 -2.25
C GLU A 460 -6.12 15.43 -2.05
N TYR A 461 -6.80 15.90 -1.00
CA TYR A 461 -6.84 17.35 -0.73
C TYR A 461 -5.45 17.88 -0.34
N VAL A 462 -4.76 17.20 0.58
CA VAL A 462 -3.36 17.46 0.90
C VAL A 462 -2.52 16.32 0.34
N GLN A 463 -1.71 16.60 -0.68
CA GLN A 463 -0.87 15.57 -1.31
C GLN A 463 0.13 14.99 -0.32
N GLY A 464 0.04 13.68 -0.08
CA GLY A 464 0.73 13.05 1.04
C GLY A 464 2.25 13.17 1.06
N ALA A 465 2.90 13.16 -0.11
CA ALA A 465 4.37 13.20 -0.19
C ALA A 465 4.96 14.60 -0.05
N THR A 466 4.21 15.63 -0.46
CA THR A 466 4.65 17.02 -0.50
C THR A 466 4.07 17.85 0.64
N CYS A 467 3.02 17.36 1.30
CA CYS A 467 2.26 18.07 2.33
C CYS A 467 1.66 19.39 1.81
N ARG A 468 1.30 19.43 0.51
CA ARG A 468 0.74 20.62 -0.13
C ARG A 468 -0.76 20.44 -0.33
N PRO A 469 -1.60 21.36 0.18
CA PRO A 469 -3.02 21.37 -0.14
C PRO A 469 -3.24 21.76 -1.61
N LEU A 470 -4.34 21.28 -2.19
CA LEU A 470 -4.84 21.81 -3.45
C LEU A 470 -5.21 23.29 -3.29
N PRO A 471 -4.91 24.15 -4.29
CA PRO A 471 -5.31 25.56 -4.26
C PRO A 471 -6.82 25.75 -4.10
N GLU A 472 -7.22 26.67 -3.21
CA GLU A 472 -8.62 27.04 -2.97
C GLU A 472 -9.42 27.36 -4.26
N PRO A 473 -8.85 28.06 -5.28
CA PRO A 473 -9.57 28.31 -6.52
C PRO A 473 -10.00 27.03 -7.28
N LEU A 474 -9.25 25.94 -7.15
CA LEU A 474 -9.64 24.65 -7.75
C LEU A 474 -10.80 24.02 -6.98
N LEU A 475 -10.76 24.02 -5.65
CA LEU A 475 -11.87 23.54 -4.82
C LEU A 475 -13.15 24.33 -5.10
N ALA A 476 -13.06 25.65 -5.20
CA ALA A 476 -14.18 26.50 -5.56
C ALA A 476 -14.71 26.23 -6.98
N ALA A 477 -13.84 25.88 -7.94
CA ALA A 477 -14.26 25.47 -9.27
C ALA A 477 -15.01 24.11 -9.24
N ILE A 478 -14.51 23.14 -8.46
CA ILE A 478 -15.19 21.85 -8.24
C ILE A 478 -16.58 22.09 -7.64
N ASP A 479 -16.70 22.90 -6.59
CA ASP A 479 -17.99 23.09 -5.91
C ASP A 479 -19.01 23.85 -6.76
N ARG A 480 -18.56 24.86 -7.51
CA ARG A 480 -19.40 25.67 -8.40
C ARG A 480 -20.00 24.87 -9.55
N HIS A 481 -19.23 23.95 -10.12
CA HIS A 481 -19.64 23.17 -11.28
C HIS A 481 -20.32 21.84 -10.91
N ARG A 482 -20.29 21.44 -9.63
CA ARG A 482 -20.81 20.15 -9.16
C ARG A 482 -22.31 20.00 -9.39
N ASP A 483 -23.12 21.02 -9.07
CA ASP A 483 -24.58 20.90 -9.23
C ASP A 483 -25.01 21.04 -10.70
N GLU A 484 -24.37 21.94 -11.45
CA GLU A 484 -24.66 22.19 -12.87
C GLU A 484 -24.35 20.96 -13.73
N HIS A 485 -23.21 20.32 -13.48
CA HIS A 485 -22.77 19.18 -14.27
C HIS A 485 -23.02 17.85 -13.57
N GLY A 486 -23.36 17.80 -12.28
CA GLY A 486 -23.80 16.62 -11.55
C GLY A 486 -22.74 15.55 -11.26
N TYR A 487 -21.45 15.77 -11.54
CA TYR A 487 -20.41 14.77 -11.23
C TYR A 487 -20.27 14.54 -9.72
N LEU A 488 -19.75 13.39 -9.34
CA LEU A 488 -19.44 13.07 -7.95
C LEU A 488 -18.07 13.62 -7.55
N VAL A 489 -17.85 13.83 -6.26
CA VAL A 489 -16.57 14.20 -5.68
C VAL A 489 -16.09 13.10 -4.74
N ALA A 490 -14.91 12.55 -5.00
CA ALA A 490 -14.27 11.55 -4.15
C ALA A 490 -12.95 12.10 -3.57
N VAL A 491 -12.79 12.08 -2.25
CA VAL A 491 -11.56 12.55 -1.60
C VAL A 491 -10.83 11.39 -0.94
N ASP A 492 -9.55 11.21 -1.30
CA ASP A 492 -8.66 10.27 -0.64
C ASP A 492 -8.13 10.87 0.66
N GLU A 493 -8.64 10.34 1.78
CA GLU A 493 -8.25 10.69 3.14
C GLU A 493 -7.50 9.53 3.82
N VAL A 494 -6.98 8.58 3.04
CA VAL A 494 -6.25 7.40 3.54
C VAL A 494 -5.01 7.84 4.32
N LEU A 495 -4.37 8.95 3.96
CA LEU A 495 -3.27 9.51 4.78
C LEU A 495 -3.71 10.62 5.73
N THR A 496 -4.59 11.50 5.27
CA THR A 496 -4.86 12.81 5.89
C THR A 496 -6.07 12.82 6.81
N GLY A 497 -6.90 11.78 6.75
CA GLY A 497 -8.03 11.57 7.66
C GLY A 497 -7.59 11.10 9.05
N GLY A 498 -8.55 10.84 9.92
CA GLY A 498 -8.29 10.40 11.29
C GLY A 498 -7.64 11.48 12.15
N TRP A 499 -8.01 12.75 11.96
CA TRP A 499 -7.45 13.92 12.66
C TRP A 499 -5.96 14.17 12.42
N ARG A 500 -5.40 13.55 11.38
CA ARG A 500 -3.97 13.63 11.07
C ARG A 500 -3.52 15.07 10.81
N THR A 501 -4.29 15.86 10.08
CA THR A 501 -3.89 17.20 9.63
C THR A 501 -4.30 18.31 10.60
N GLY A 502 -5.09 18.02 11.65
CA GLY A 502 -5.54 19.02 12.60
C GLY A 502 -6.76 18.60 13.43
N ARG A 503 -7.70 19.53 13.57
CA ARG A 503 -8.87 19.40 14.45
C ARG A 503 -9.95 18.48 13.89
N ASP A 504 -10.21 18.60 12.59
CA ASP A 504 -11.30 17.89 11.91
C ASP A 504 -10.89 16.46 11.57
N TYR A 505 -11.87 15.57 11.43
CA TYR A 505 -11.58 14.16 11.16
C TYR A 505 -11.03 13.97 9.74
N LEU A 506 -11.59 14.69 8.77
CA LEU A 506 -11.14 14.73 7.37
C LEU A 506 -10.46 16.06 7.09
N ALA A 507 -9.35 16.05 6.35
CA ALA A 507 -8.60 17.25 6.07
C ALA A 507 -9.36 18.27 5.21
N HIS A 508 -10.30 17.82 4.37
CA HIS A 508 -11.10 18.70 3.51
C HIS A 508 -12.33 19.31 4.19
N GLN A 509 -12.63 18.96 5.45
CA GLN A 509 -13.75 19.55 6.18
C GLN A 509 -13.54 21.06 6.35
N GLY A 510 -14.58 21.85 6.06
CA GLY A 510 -14.58 23.30 6.21
C GLY A 510 -13.89 24.10 5.10
N VAL A 511 -13.18 23.45 4.16
CA VAL A 511 -12.54 24.13 3.01
C VAL A 511 -13.28 23.95 1.69
N MET A 512 -14.19 22.97 1.61
CA MET A 512 -15.05 22.70 0.47
C MET A 512 -16.37 22.05 0.91
N ARG A 513 -17.34 21.90 0.00
CA ARG A 513 -18.55 21.11 0.26
C ARG A 513 -18.19 19.65 0.56
N THR A 514 -18.98 19.00 1.41
CA THR A 514 -18.82 17.58 1.75
C THR A 514 -18.71 16.73 0.49
N ALA A 515 -17.67 15.90 0.41
CA ALA A 515 -17.47 14.95 -0.68
C ALA A 515 -18.62 13.92 -0.74
N ASP A 516 -18.85 13.31 -1.90
CA ASP A 516 -19.84 12.23 -2.03
C ASP A 516 -19.26 10.89 -1.54
N ILE A 517 -17.95 10.72 -1.71
CA ILE A 517 -17.21 9.50 -1.40
C ILE A 517 -15.91 9.89 -0.71
N VAL A 518 -15.54 9.20 0.36
CA VAL A 518 -14.25 9.36 1.03
C VAL A 518 -13.61 8.01 1.24
N THR A 519 -12.31 7.89 0.94
CA THR A 519 -11.53 6.69 1.28
C THR A 519 -10.72 6.92 2.53
N LEU A 520 -10.75 5.93 3.42
CA LEU A 520 -10.07 5.89 4.70
C LEU A 520 -9.15 4.68 4.75
N GLY A 521 -8.09 4.80 5.53
CA GLY A 521 -7.14 3.72 5.80
C GLY A 521 -6.24 4.16 6.93
N LYS A 522 -4.99 3.68 6.92
CA LYS A 522 -3.94 4.03 7.87
C LYS A 522 -4.44 4.12 9.31
N THR A 523 -4.81 5.30 9.81
CA THR A 523 -5.26 5.49 11.20
C THR A 523 -6.35 4.52 11.64
N ILE A 524 -7.26 4.12 10.75
CA ILE A 524 -8.34 3.18 11.11
C ILE A 524 -7.82 1.76 11.38
N SER A 525 -6.65 1.39 10.85
CA SER A 525 -6.02 0.11 11.18
C SER A 525 -5.42 0.10 12.59
N ASP A 526 -5.34 1.28 13.21
CA ASP A 526 -4.72 1.56 14.50
C ASP A 526 -3.41 0.81 14.71
N MET A 527 -2.62 0.79 13.63
CA MET A 527 -1.34 0.09 13.56
C MET A 527 -1.37 -1.35 14.10
N THR A 528 -2.48 -2.07 13.95
CA THR A 528 -2.69 -3.44 14.45
C THR A 528 -2.91 -4.45 13.32
N VAL A 529 -4.08 -4.47 12.67
CA VAL A 529 -4.37 -5.32 11.50
C VAL A 529 -4.68 -4.44 10.29
N PRO A 530 -4.31 -4.83 9.05
CA PRO A 530 -4.62 -4.02 7.87
C PRO A 530 -6.12 -3.70 7.78
N ALA A 531 -6.48 -2.43 7.61
CA ALA A 531 -7.87 -2.00 7.50
C ALA A 531 -7.98 -0.70 6.70
N ALA A 532 -9.03 -0.61 5.90
CA ALA A 532 -9.42 0.55 5.13
C ALA A 532 -10.95 0.60 5.04
N ALA A 533 -11.51 1.71 4.58
CA ALA A 533 -12.93 1.83 4.32
C ALA A 533 -13.20 2.82 3.19
N VAL A 534 -14.28 2.61 2.47
CA VAL A 534 -14.92 3.68 1.67
C VAL A 534 -16.16 4.09 2.43
N VAL A 535 -16.35 5.38 2.66
CA VAL A 535 -17.60 5.93 3.17
C VAL A 535 -18.26 6.75 2.08
N VAL A 536 -19.57 6.60 1.91
CA VAL A 536 -20.34 7.23 0.83
C VAL A 536 -21.64 7.82 1.34
N SER A 537 -22.13 8.85 0.66
CA SER A 537 -23.46 9.40 0.92
C SER A 537 -24.56 8.40 0.58
N GLU A 538 -25.73 8.57 1.20
CA GLU A 538 -26.89 7.73 0.90
C GLU A 538 -27.33 7.83 -0.57
N ASP A 539 -27.13 8.99 -1.23
CA ASP A 539 -27.44 9.17 -2.65
C ASP A 539 -26.54 8.30 -3.55
N VAL A 540 -25.22 8.28 -3.30
CA VAL A 540 -24.29 7.40 -4.02
C VAL A 540 -24.65 5.94 -3.80
N TYR A 541 -24.87 5.56 -2.54
CA TYR A 541 -25.26 4.19 -2.19
C TYR A 541 -26.53 3.76 -2.93
N SER A 542 -27.59 4.56 -2.84
CA SER A 542 -28.90 4.27 -3.43
C SER A 542 -28.82 4.13 -4.95
N ARG A 543 -28.08 5.01 -5.63
CA ARG A 543 -27.90 4.94 -7.09
C ARG A 543 -27.10 3.71 -7.50
N ALA A 544 -26.00 3.42 -6.80
CA ALA A 544 -25.19 2.24 -7.09
C ALA A 544 -25.99 0.94 -6.85
N VAL A 545 -26.79 0.87 -5.78
CA VAL A 545 -27.67 -0.28 -5.50
C VAL A 545 -28.75 -0.41 -6.58
N ALA A 546 -29.33 0.69 -7.05
CA ALA A 546 -30.31 0.68 -8.13
C ALA A 546 -29.70 0.17 -9.45
N ALA A 547 -28.42 0.48 -9.71
CA ALA A 547 -27.72 0.04 -10.91
C ALA A 547 -27.27 -1.44 -10.83
N ALA A 548 -26.66 -1.86 -9.71
CA ALA A 548 -26.07 -3.19 -9.57
C ALA A 548 -26.10 -3.70 -8.11
N PRO A 549 -27.26 -4.12 -7.59
CA PRO A 549 -27.44 -4.43 -6.15
C PRO A 549 -26.50 -5.55 -5.67
N ALA A 550 -26.33 -6.60 -6.47
CA ALA A 550 -25.46 -7.73 -6.11
C ALA A 550 -23.97 -7.34 -6.09
N HIS A 551 -23.55 -6.42 -6.95
CA HIS A 551 -22.17 -5.94 -6.98
C HIS A 551 -21.89 -5.05 -5.76
N VAL A 552 -22.80 -4.11 -5.46
CA VAL A 552 -22.68 -3.27 -4.25
C VAL A 552 -22.61 -4.13 -2.99
N GLU A 553 -23.43 -5.17 -2.88
CA GLU A 553 -23.40 -6.08 -1.74
C GLU A 553 -22.05 -6.83 -1.64
N ARG A 554 -21.47 -7.29 -2.77
CA ARG A 554 -20.11 -7.87 -2.78
C ARG A 554 -19.02 -6.88 -2.38
N LEU A 555 -19.10 -5.63 -2.81
CA LEU A 555 -18.15 -4.59 -2.39
C LEU A 555 -18.24 -4.33 -0.89
N ARG A 556 -19.47 -4.33 -0.33
CA ARG A 556 -19.72 -4.04 1.09
C ARG A 556 -19.30 -5.20 2.00
N SER A 557 -19.52 -6.45 1.57
CA SER A 557 -19.25 -7.60 2.42
C SER A 557 -17.89 -8.27 2.16
N GLY A 558 -17.35 -8.16 0.94
CA GLY A 558 -16.22 -8.95 0.46
C GLY A 558 -14.97 -8.86 1.34
N PHE A 559 -14.58 -7.65 1.76
CA PHE A 559 -13.42 -7.42 2.63
C PHE A 559 -13.80 -7.08 4.08
N ARG A 560 -14.99 -7.48 4.53
CA ARG A 560 -15.42 -7.27 5.92
C ARG A 560 -14.68 -8.20 6.88
N HIS A 561 -13.62 -7.69 7.51
CA HIS A 561 -12.88 -8.38 8.56
C HIS A 561 -13.40 -7.97 9.95
N ASN A 562 -14.25 -8.80 10.57
CA ASN A 562 -15.01 -8.42 11.77
C ASN A 562 -14.15 -7.96 12.95
N LEU A 563 -13.05 -8.67 13.24
CA LEU A 563 -12.10 -8.25 14.28
C LEU A 563 -11.43 -6.91 13.94
N GLY A 564 -11.07 -6.69 12.69
CA GLY A 564 -10.51 -5.41 12.23
C GLY A 564 -11.50 -4.26 12.39
N VAL A 565 -12.78 -4.49 12.11
CA VAL A 565 -13.86 -3.52 12.33
C VAL A 565 -14.00 -3.18 13.82
N HIS A 566 -13.98 -4.18 14.71
CA HIS A 566 -14.03 -3.97 16.15
C HIS A 566 -12.84 -3.14 16.65
N ILE A 567 -11.62 -3.46 16.18
CA ILE A 567 -10.40 -2.70 16.49
C ILE A 567 -10.52 -1.25 16.01
N SER A 568 -10.99 -1.02 14.76
CA SER A 568 -11.19 0.32 14.22
C SER A 568 -12.20 1.12 15.03
N LEU A 569 -13.32 0.51 15.40
CA LEU A 569 -14.37 1.15 16.21
C LEU A 569 -13.81 1.61 17.55
N HIS A 570 -13.19 0.69 18.31
CA HIS A 570 -12.59 0.99 19.60
C HIS A 570 -11.56 2.12 19.51
N ALA A 571 -10.65 2.04 18.54
CA ALA A 571 -9.58 3.02 18.38
C ALA A 571 -10.11 4.42 18.05
N LEU A 572 -11.19 4.52 17.27
CA LEU A 572 -11.85 5.80 16.99
C LEU A 572 -12.54 6.34 18.25
N GLU A 573 -13.32 5.52 18.94
CA GLU A 573 -14.05 5.93 20.15
C GLU A 573 -13.12 6.36 21.28
N SER A 574 -11.99 5.67 21.47
CA SER A 574 -11.05 5.96 22.56
C SER A 574 -10.32 7.30 22.43
N VAL A 575 -10.38 7.96 21.25
CA VAL A 575 -9.69 9.25 21.00
C VAL A 575 -10.64 10.36 20.56
N ASP A 576 -11.95 10.09 20.54
CA ASP A 576 -12.96 10.96 19.96
C ASP A 576 -13.40 12.13 20.87
N HIS A 577 -12.65 12.43 21.93
CA HIS A 577 -13.13 13.33 22.96
C HIS A 577 -12.81 14.81 22.63
N PRO A 578 -13.77 15.76 22.77
CA PRO A 578 -13.55 17.17 22.43
C PRO A 578 -12.31 17.80 23.10
N GLU A 579 -12.09 17.47 24.37
CA GLU A 579 -10.93 17.90 25.16
C GLU A 579 -9.61 17.36 24.61
N LEU A 580 -9.57 16.07 24.26
CA LEU A 580 -8.38 15.44 23.68
C LEU A 580 -8.07 15.98 22.29
N ARG A 581 -9.11 16.29 21.50
CA ARG A 581 -8.96 16.93 20.18
C ARG A 581 -8.33 18.32 20.31
N ALA A 582 -8.80 19.12 21.27
CA ALA A 582 -8.28 20.46 21.52
C ALA A 582 -6.83 20.43 22.04
N GLU A 583 -6.53 19.53 22.99
CA GLU A 583 -5.18 19.34 23.51
C GLU A 583 -4.21 18.91 22.41
N ARG A 584 -4.60 17.92 21.60
CA ARG A 584 -3.82 17.45 20.44
C ARG A 584 -3.54 18.59 19.46
N GLN A 585 -4.55 19.38 19.12
CA GLN A 585 -4.41 20.51 18.21
C GLN A 585 -3.40 21.53 18.75
N ALA A 586 -3.49 21.86 20.03
CA ALA A 586 -2.56 22.78 20.68
C ALA A 586 -1.12 22.23 20.68
N ALA A 587 -0.94 20.96 21.04
CA ALA A 587 0.37 20.33 21.09
C ALA A 587 1.06 20.25 19.72
N TYR A 588 0.29 19.97 18.64
CA TYR A 588 0.85 19.99 17.29
C TYR A 588 1.11 21.40 16.75
N ALA A 589 0.32 22.39 17.14
CA ALA A 589 0.59 23.79 16.82
C ALA A 589 1.88 24.27 17.51
N GLU A 590 2.07 23.91 18.78
CA GLU A 590 3.31 24.16 19.53
C GLU A 590 4.50 23.48 18.83
N LEU A 591 4.42 22.17 18.56
CA LEU A 591 5.44 21.44 17.81
C LEU A 591 5.81 22.14 16.50
N ARG A 592 4.80 22.52 15.70
CA ARG A 592 5.00 23.19 14.43
C ARG A 592 5.76 24.52 14.60
N SER A 593 5.31 25.35 15.54
CA SER A 593 5.93 26.63 15.85
C SER A 593 7.38 26.48 16.32
N GLU A 594 7.66 25.50 17.17
CA GLU A 594 9.01 25.25 17.68
C GLU A 594 9.96 24.73 16.59
N LEU A 595 9.48 23.85 15.70
CA LEU A 595 10.28 23.36 14.57
C LEU A 595 10.58 24.49 13.56
N ASP A 596 9.60 25.36 13.28
CA ASP A 596 9.82 26.55 12.43
C ASP A 596 10.88 27.47 13.04
N GLY A 597 10.78 27.75 14.35
CA GLY A 597 11.79 28.54 15.07
C GLY A 597 13.17 27.89 15.07
N LEU A 598 13.25 26.58 15.29
CA LEU A 598 14.50 25.81 15.32
C LEU A 598 15.24 25.86 13.97
N PHE A 599 14.50 25.81 12.86
CA PHE A 599 15.10 25.74 11.53
C PHE A 599 15.13 27.07 10.76
N ALA A 600 14.59 28.16 11.30
CA ALA A 600 14.54 29.47 10.65
C ALA A 600 15.90 29.97 10.11
N SER A 601 16.99 29.74 10.85
CA SER A 601 18.35 30.12 10.43
C SER A 601 19.21 28.92 9.96
N SER A 602 18.59 27.75 9.79
CA SER A 602 19.32 26.54 9.41
C SER A 602 19.89 26.68 8.00
N LYS A 603 21.12 26.20 7.83
CA LYS A 603 21.74 26.08 6.51
C LYS A 603 21.47 24.73 5.84
N VAL A 604 20.76 23.84 6.53
CA VAL A 604 20.53 22.46 6.11
C VAL A 604 19.05 22.20 5.90
N PHE A 605 18.22 22.65 6.85
CA PHE A 605 16.78 22.51 6.80
C PHE A 605 16.14 23.79 6.22
N GLY A 606 15.07 23.63 5.46
CA GLY A 606 14.20 24.69 5.00
C GLY A 606 12.94 24.83 5.87
N PRO A 607 11.91 25.55 5.39
CA PRO A 607 10.63 25.68 6.09
C PRO A 607 9.97 24.32 6.33
N VAL A 608 9.39 24.10 7.50
CA VAL A 608 8.63 22.88 7.77
C VAL A 608 7.38 22.89 6.89
N ALA A 609 7.03 21.73 6.31
CA ALA A 609 5.81 21.58 5.53
C ALA A 609 4.75 20.78 6.31
N GLY A 610 3.47 20.95 5.93
CA GLY A 610 2.35 20.22 6.51
C GLY A 610 1.78 20.80 7.81
N SER A 611 0.83 20.08 8.39
CA SER A 611 0.09 20.48 9.60
C SER A 611 -0.27 19.27 10.47
N GLY A 612 -0.63 19.53 11.73
CA GLY A 612 -1.01 18.48 12.67
C GLY A 612 0.09 17.42 12.84
N ALA A 613 -0.32 16.16 12.83
CA ALA A 613 0.54 14.99 12.90
C ALA A 613 1.08 14.55 11.52
N HIS A 614 0.97 15.38 10.48
CA HIS A 614 1.57 15.16 9.15
C HIS A 614 2.48 16.33 8.78
N LEU A 615 3.71 16.28 9.28
CA LEU A 615 4.74 17.28 9.04
C LEU A 615 5.89 16.71 8.21
N LYS A 616 6.68 17.59 7.62
CA LYS A 616 7.91 17.21 6.91
C LYS A 616 9.00 18.23 7.13
N LEU A 617 10.17 17.76 7.56
CA LEU A 617 11.37 18.58 7.53
C LEU A 617 11.83 18.68 6.07
N THR A 618 12.00 19.90 5.57
CA THR A 618 12.45 20.11 4.20
C THR A 618 13.96 20.36 4.19
N MET A 619 14.63 19.98 3.11
CA MET A 619 16.00 20.40 2.87
C MET A 619 15.99 21.85 2.36
N HIS A 620 16.97 22.65 2.78
CA HIS A 620 17.14 24.01 2.30
C HIS A 620 17.36 24.04 0.79
N ASP A 621 16.85 25.07 0.11
CA ASP A 621 16.89 25.30 -1.35
C ASP A 621 18.28 25.27 -2.02
N ARG A 622 19.35 25.24 -1.24
CA ARG A 622 20.72 25.11 -1.73
C ARG A 622 21.06 23.67 -2.13
N PHE A 623 20.29 22.70 -1.65
CA PHE A 623 20.44 21.30 -1.99
C PHE A 623 19.69 21.00 -3.28
N PRO A 624 20.17 20.06 -4.11
CA PRO A 624 19.42 19.61 -5.26
C PRO A 624 18.10 18.97 -4.80
N HIS A 625 16.98 19.44 -5.34
CA HIS A 625 15.67 18.84 -5.11
C HIS A 625 15.35 17.81 -6.18
N GLY A 626 14.77 16.69 -5.73
CA GLY A 626 14.39 15.59 -6.61
C GLY A 626 15.59 14.88 -7.26
N GLY A 627 15.27 13.91 -8.12
CA GLY A 627 16.26 13.05 -8.77
C GLY A 627 17.08 12.20 -7.78
N THR A 628 17.98 11.39 -8.32
CA THR A 628 18.77 10.44 -7.52
C THR A 628 19.62 11.13 -6.45
N LEU A 629 20.31 12.23 -6.79
CA LEU A 629 21.17 12.92 -5.83
C LEU A 629 20.36 13.55 -4.68
N GLY A 630 19.24 14.21 -4.96
CA GLY A 630 18.37 14.77 -3.93
C GLY A 630 17.79 13.69 -3.01
N THR A 631 17.39 12.54 -3.56
CA THR A 631 16.94 11.38 -2.76
C THR A 631 18.05 10.86 -1.86
N LEU A 632 19.26 10.64 -2.38
CA LEU A 632 20.39 10.15 -1.59
C LEU A 632 20.77 11.12 -0.45
N LEU A 633 20.73 12.42 -0.70
CA LEU A 633 20.98 13.45 0.32
C LEU A 633 19.87 13.49 1.37
N THR A 634 18.62 13.29 0.97
CA THR A 634 17.49 13.17 1.90
C THR A 634 17.67 11.95 2.80
N LEU A 635 18.04 10.80 2.24
CA LEU A 635 18.30 9.57 3.01
C LEU A 635 19.49 9.74 3.96
N ALA A 636 20.58 10.34 3.50
CA ALA A 636 21.74 10.65 4.34
C ALA A 636 21.39 11.60 5.50
N LEU A 637 20.55 12.61 5.26
CA LEU A 637 20.10 13.52 6.31
C LEU A 637 19.13 12.83 7.28
N SER A 638 18.22 11.98 6.79
CA SER A 638 17.37 11.12 7.64
C SER A 638 18.20 10.22 8.55
N ASP A 639 19.26 9.61 8.04
CA ASP A 639 20.18 8.78 8.84
C ASP A 639 20.92 9.63 9.90
N LEU A 640 21.42 10.82 9.54
CA LEU A 640 22.00 11.74 10.52
C LEU A 640 21.02 12.15 11.63
N VAL A 641 19.76 12.43 11.26
CA VAL A 641 18.69 12.72 12.23
C VAL A 641 18.46 11.51 13.13
N HIS A 642 18.39 10.30 12.58
CA HIS A 642 18.23 9.08 13.36
C HIS A 642 19.39 8.87 14.35
N GLN A 643 20.63 8.92 13.89
CA GLN A 643 21.81 8.65 14.71
C GLN A 643 22.05 9.71 15.79
N ARG A 644 21.91 10.99 15.43
CA ARG A 644 22.26 12.11 16.34
C ARG A 644 21.11 12.56 17.22
N CYS A 645 19.88 12.40 16.76
CA CYS A 645 18.70 12.87 17.48
C CYS A 645 17.94 11.72 18.16
N GLN A 646 18.20 10.44 17.80
CA GLN A 646 17.35 9.31 18.22
C GLN A 646 15.88 9.55 17.82
N VAL A 647 15.68 10.03 16.59
CA VAL A 647 14.38 10.29 15.97
C VAL A 647 14.35 9.58 14.63
N TYR A 648 13.45 8.62 14.46
CA TYR A 648 13.31 7.90 13.20
C TYR A 648 12.33 8.63 12.27
N ALA A 649 12.85 9.51 11.42
CA ALA A 649 12.10 10.31 10.45
C ALA A 649 12.50 9.94 9.01
N PRO A 650 12.03 8.81 8.46
CA PRO A 650 12.39 8.37 7.12
C PRO A 650 11.88 9.37 6.07
N LEU A 651 12.74 9.69 5.09
CA LEU A 651 12.46 10.72 4.08
C LEU A 651 12.08 12.09 4.69
N LEU A 652 12.60 12.35 5.89
CA LEU A 652 12.37 13.55 6.70
C LEU A 652 10.89 13.79 7.05
N ALA A 653 10.04 12.77 6.92
CA ALA A 653 8.64 12.86 7.32
C ALA A 653 8.50 12.73 8.84
N ILE A 654 7.66 13.58 9.43
CA ILE A 654 7.22 13.52 10.82
C ILE A 654 5.75 13.13 10.82
N ARG A 655 5.50 11.84 11.00
CA ARG A 655 4.19 11.20 11.13
C ARG A 655 4.10 10.47 12.47
N HIS A 656 4.29 11.22 13.55
CA HIS A 656 4.12 10.70 14.91
C HIS A 656 2.66 10.25 15.15
N ARG A 657 2.37 9.49 16.22
CA ARG A 657 1.00 9.02 16.50
C ARG A 657 0.04 10.20 16.59
N VAL A 658 -1.14 10.12 16.00
CA VAL A 658 -2.10 11.23 16.01
C VAL A 658 -2.47 11.60 17.45
N ALA A 659 -2.87 10.63 18.27
CA ALA A 659 -3.10 10.82 19.70
C ALA A 659 -1.75 10.80 20.46
N ALA A 660 -0.89 11.79 20.17
CA ALA A 660 0.41 11.95 20.83
C ALA A 660 0.27 12.47 22.25
N ASP A 661 1.17 11.98 23.12
CA ASP A 661 1.46 12.65 24.38
C ASP A 661 2.21 13.96 24.08
N PRO A 662 1.74 15.13 24.55
CA PRO A 662 2.45 16.39 24.37
C PRO A 662 3.90 16.38 24.88
N ALA A 663 4.21 15.55 25.89
CA ALA A 663 5.58 15.38 26.38
C ALA A 663 6.50 14.72 25.33
N ASP A 664 6.00 13.73 24.58
CA ASP A 664 6.75 13.11 23.47
C ASP A 664 7.08 14.16 22.39
N LEU A 665 6.14 15.07 22.09
CA LEU A 665 6.34 16.11 21.08
C LEU A 665 7.37 17.17 21.52
N ARG A 666 7.34 17.61 22.78
CA ARG A 666 8.37 18.51 23.33
C ARG A 666 9.74 17.84 23.37
N GLU A 667 9.80 16.56 23.71
CA GLU A 667 11.04 15.80 23.67
C GLU A 667 11.58 15.66 22.24
N LEU A 668 10.71 15.45 21.25
CA LEU A 668 11.07 15.42 19.83
C LEU A 668 11.79 16.72 19.41
N VAL A 669 11.24 17.88 19.73
CA VAL A 669 11.89 19.17 19.46
C VAL A 669 13.23 19.25 20.17
N SER A 670 13.28 18.91 21.45
CA SER A 670 14.49 18.94 22.27
C SER A 670 15.62 18.08 21.67
N ARG A 671 15.27 16.87 21.20
CA ARG A 671 16.19 15.94 20.54
C ARG A 671 16.68 16.48 19.19
N LEU A 672 15.78 17.02 18.37
CA LEU A 672 16.13 17.64 17.09
C LEU A 672 17.04 18.86 17.30
N ALA A 673 16.76 19.71 18.29
CA ALA A 673 17.58 20.88 18.59
C ALA A 673 19.02 20.50 18.96
N ARG A 674 19.18 19.52 19.86
CA ARG A 674 20.52 19.02 20.24
C ARG A 674 21.21 18.31 19.08
N GLY A 675 20.52 17.39 18.43
CA GLY A 675 21.11 16.49 17.44
C GLY A 675 21.45 17.16 16.12
N THR A 676 20.68 18.17 15.69
CA THR A 676 20.91 18.92 14.45
C THR A 676 21.90 20.09 14.61
N SER A 677 22.24 20.46 15.84
CA SER A 677 23.23 21.51 16.11
C SER A 677 24.58 21.18 15.46
N GLY A 678 25.13 22.16 14.74
CA GLY A 678 26.40 22.02 14.02
C GLY A 678 26.38 21.13 12.77
N ILE A 679 25.22 20.59 12.36
CA ILE A 679 25.10 19.96 11.04
C ILE A 679 25.19 21.07 9.99
N THR A 680 26.17 20.94 9.09
CA THR A 680 26.39 21.86 7.97
C THR A 680 26.09 21.13 6.65
N PRO A 681 25.96 21.86 5.51
CA PRO A 681 25.88 21.21 4.21
C PRO A 681 27.04 20.24 3.96
N LEU A 682 28.26 20.63 4.33
CA LEU A 682 29.43 19.78 4.21
C LEU A 682 29.32 18.50 5.05
N THR A 683 28.71 18.58 6.24
CA THR A 683 28.42 17.40 7.08
C THR A 683 27.55 16.39 6.32
N VAL A 684 26.47 16.84 5.67
CA VAL A 684 25.55 15.98 4.92
C VAL A 684 26.25 15.32 3.73
N TYR A 685 27.01 16.09 2.94
CA TYR A 685 27.76 15.53 1.79
C TYR A 685 28.85 14.55 2.23
N LYS A 686 29.59 14.85 3.31
CA LYS A 686 30.59 13.92 3.86
C LYS A 686 29.94 12.64 4.39
N HIS A 687 28.79 12.77 5.05
CA HIS A 687 28.03 11.61 5.55
C HIS A 687 27.57 10.73 4.40
N LEU A 688 26.96 11.32 3.36
CA LEU A 688 26.58 10.58 2.14
C LEU A 688 27.78 9.86 1.52
N ALA A 689 28.93 10.53 1.38
CA ALA A 689 30.13 9.89 0.87
C ALA A 689 30.57 8.72 1.77
N GLY A 690 30.50 8.87 3.10
CA GLY A 690 30.79 7.82 4.08
C GLY A 690 29.86 6.61 3.97
N CYS A 691 28.54 6.83 3.90
CA CYS A 691 27.53 5.78 3.71
C CYS A 691 27.83 4.96 2.45
N LEU A 692 28.15 5.65 1.35
CA LEU A 692 28.51 4.98 0.11
C LEU A 692 29.83 4.21 0.29
N LEU A 693 30.88 4.83 0.85
CA LEU A 693 32.27 4.31 0.91
C LEU A 693 32.50 3.18 1.93
N GLY A 694 31.73 3.17 3.03
CA GLY A 694 31.85 2.17 4.10
C GLY A 694 31.24 0.80 3.75
N SER A 695 30.31 0.76 2.79
CA SER A 695 29.84 -0.49 2.19
C SER A 695 30.87 -0.96 1.14
N LYS A 696 31.28 -2.23 1.15
CA LYS A 696 32.26 -2.75 0.17
C LYS A 696 31.79 -2.43 -1.27
N PHE A 697 32.44 -1.46 -1.87
CA PHE A 697 32.05 -0.78 -3.10
C PHE A 697 32.15 -1.70 -4.33
N ALA A 698 31.01 -2.12 -4.89
CA ALA A 698 30.93 -2.80 -6.19
C ALA A 698 30.01 -2.15 -7.25
N PRO A 699 28.99 -1.31 -6.95
CA PRO A 699 28.05 -0.85 -8.00
C PRO A 699 28.11 0.63 -8.39
N LEU A 700 28.96 1.49 -7.80
CA LEU A 700 29.00 2.92 -8.22
C LEU A 700 29.46 3.09 -9.69
N GLY A 701 30.15 2.09 -10.25
CA GLY A 701 30.46 2.03 -11.68
C GLY A 701 29.23 1.80 -12.59
N ARG A 702 28.09 1.35 -12.06
CA ARG A 702 26.85 1.11 -12.83
C ARG A 702 25.86 2.28 -12.74
N LEU A 703 25.74 2.92 -11.58
CA LEU A 703 24.84 4.07 -11.39
C LEU A 703 25.31 5.33 -12.15
N LEU A 704 26.62 5.52 -12.31
CA LEU A 704 27.17 6.66 -13.06
C LEU A 704 27.21 6.45 -14.59
N LYS A 705 27.01 5.22 -15.08
CA LYS A 705 27.02 4.90 -16.52
C LYS A 705 25.66 5.01 -17.21
N GLY A 706 24.57 5.25 -16.46
CA GLY A 706 23.20 5.29 -17.00
C GLY A 706 22.78 6.60 -17.69
N ARG A 707 23.66 7.60 -17.84
CA ARG A 707 23.25 8.93 -18.38
C ARG A 707 24.19 9.61 -19.38
N ALA A 708 25.16 8.90 -19.95
CA ALA A 708 26.05 9.45 -20.97
C ALA A 708 25.99 8.66 -22.29
N ALA A 709 24.83 8.67 -22.95
CA ALA A 709 24.75 8.33 -24.38
C ALA A 709 23.51 8.98 -25.01
N ARG A 710 23.67 10.24 -25.42
CA ARG A 710 23.00 10.87 -26.59
C ARG A 710 23.45 12.32 -26.72
N THR A 711 24.46 12.53 -27.57
CA THR A 711 24.58 13.70 -28.46
C THR A 711 25.72 13.44 -29.45
N ARG A 712 25.34 13.07 -30.68
CA ARG A 712 25.79 13.74 -31.92
C ARG A 712 25.06 13.13 -33.10
N VAL A 713 24.13 13.91 -33.62
CA VAL A 713 23.57 13.79 -34.96
C VAL A 713 24.63 14.32 -35.93
N SER A 714 24.94 13.54 -36.95
CA SER A 714 25.06 14.02 -38.34
C SER A 714 24.17 13.12 -39.18
#